data_AF-A0A101UF29-F1
#
_entry.id   AF-A0A101UF29-F1
#
_cell.length_a   1.000
_cell.length_b   1.000
_cell.length_c   1.000
_cell.angle_alpha   90.00
_cell.angle_beta   90.00
_cell.angle_gamma   90.00
#
_symmetry.space_group_name_H-M   'P 1'
#
loop_
_entity.id
_entity.type
_entity.pdbx_description
1 polymer ?
#
loop_
_entity_poly.entity_id
_entity_poly.type
_entity_poly.pdbx_seq_one_letter_code
_entity_poly.pdbx_strand_id
1 'polypeptide(L)'
;MAGEQRHLHAADDEDPFWRLWRELPEPWKGPVIRDGIDDWEKITENGDRSIDLTGLPDVIAAELAWMAHWQAMDGTRSSVLGTNQFANIVRRAIRDNHPFPMSIRAMEWETAAALQRWFYATRWGRLIPRGSVARLRVIFRFSRLALLARCSDGPWWTLDEWHPRCDPRIPLAEHEPQAHYGCSPSRITQPWLREAVKWCLGTQLEAGTLRWSTVSQERMRCFARFDRWLETFTDPLDVLGDPAHAVQLAAAFRRWDTDPANRLLRRSEQRFAQQPVHPRLVNDDLRAVAELLAFVAANPVEARQILGPNPWSRVTDAHAAGWFRQVSRIPHQRELNDEHYVDDHALAQIPAALPLLGLARDEQMLLTRGDGQQVTARGFDDPQAMRMILLQILTGRRASEIRTSRFECLSPVPDRAVDAAEGEQIARFHYAQSKIDIAPDNILVDAEVVAVIEEQRQWLRDHFPGIIPRHLFLQRTGNRQGDKPYPSGTYSWMLREFSKIVKITDSQGKPIGLSHTHRFRHTKLTRLAELGLPVHVLMRYAGHATPSMTMHYVAARQEHAEQAFLATTKLRADGTHVSFSRDDHDSLHLFNRADRFLPHGWCLLPPLQTCDKGNACLTCSVFVTDASHQSALERQLTETESLINRSTTAFQERHGRPMPEDNVWLLQRRAEHAALTKLLDTLHSKPGCAVQGAGCGAVPTGSVPLTLDLVRHRRTRP
;
A
#
# COMPACT_ATOMS: atom_id res chain seq x y z
N MET A 1 5.27 -32.36 -26.62
CA MET A 1 6.75 -32.46 -26.61
C MET A 1 7.35 -31.08 -26.93
N ALA A 2 6.98 -30.07 -26.13
CA ALA A 2 7.53 -28.71 -26.20
C ALA A 2 7.83 -28.30 -24.75
N GLY A 3 8.71 -29.07 -24.13
CA GLY A 3 9.30 -28.83 -22.83
C GLY A 3 10.79 -29.06 -23.03
N GLU A 4 11.60 -28.13 -22.53
CA GLU A 4 12.99 -27.89 -22.94
C GLU A 4 13.10 -27.11 -24.26
N GLN A 5 13.03 -25.77 -24.18
CA GLN A 5 14.05 -24.99 -24.91
C GLN A 5 15.38 -25.43 -24.31
N ARG A 6 15.94 -26.52 -24.83
CA ARG A 6 17.36 -26.81 -24.71
C ARG A 6 18.03 -25.64 -25.42
N HIS A 7 18.51 -24.67 -24.66
CA HIS A 7 19.71 -23.98 -25.09
C HIS A 7 20.70 -25.10 -25.40
N LEU A 8 20.99 -25.30 -26.69
CA LEU A 8 22.01 -26.21 -27.15
C LEU A 8 23.32 -25.67 -26.57
N HIS A 9 23.67 -26.15 -25.38
CA HIS A 9 25.00 -25.93 -24.83
C HIS A 9 25.98 -26.66 -25.74
N ALA A 10 27.05 -25.99 -26.14
CA ALA A 10 28.15 -26.67 -26.80
C ALA A 10 28.65 -27.77 -25.85
N ALA A 11 29.12 -28.89 -26.39
CA ALA A 11 29.63 -30.01 -25.58
C ALA A 11 30.80 -29.62 -24.64
N ASP A 12 31.37 -28.42 -24.85
CA ASP A 12 32.48 -27.82 -24.10
C ASP A 12 32.03 -26.76 -23.07
N ASP A 13 30.73 -26.44 -22.95
CA ASP A 13 30.26 -25.47 -21.95
C ASP A 13 30.29 -26.11 -20.54
N GLU A 14 31.23 -25.64 -19.71
CA GLU A 14 31.32 -25.98 -18.29
C GLU A 14 29.98 -25.68 -17.59
N ASP A 15 29.43 -26.66 -16.85
CA ASP A 15 28.19 -26.49 -16.08
C ASP A 15 28.25 -25.21 -15.24
N PRO A 16 27.30 -24.26 -15.39
CA PRO A 16 27.32 -22.97 -14.71
C PRO A 16 27.48 -23.08 -13.19
N PHE A 17 27.06 -24.20 -12.61
CA PHE A 17 27.25 -24.48 -11.18
C PHE A 17 28.72 -24.46 -10.75
N TRP A 18 29.66 -24.93 -11.57
CA TRP A 18 31.08 -24.97 -11.17
C TRP A 18 31.70 -23.58 -11.03
N ARG A 19 31.11 -22.53 -11.65
CA ARG A 19 31.45 -21.13 -11.36
C ARG A 19 31.13 -20.78 -9.90
N LEU A 20 29.94 -21.16 -9.42
CA LEU A 20 29.51 -20.95 -8.04
C LEU A 20 30.35 -21.76 -7.04
N TRP A 21 30.75 -22.97 -7.42
CA TRP A 21 31.65 -23.79 -6.61
C TRP A 21 33.03 -23.14 -6.43
N ARG A 22 33.59 -22.53 -7.50
CA ARG A 22 34.88 -21.81 -7.40
C ARG A 22 34.80 -20.62 -6.45
N GLU A 23 33.68 -19.90 -6.44
CA GLU A 23 33.43 -18.76 -5.56
C GLU A 23 33.12 -19.15 -4.11
N LEU A 24 32.76 -20.41 -3.86
CA LEU A 24 32.47 -20.91 -2.51
C LEU A 24 33.71 -20.78 -1.62
N PRO A 25 33.60 -20.25 -0.39
CA PRO A 25 34.77 -20.17 0.49
C PRO A 25 35.29 -21.55 0.88
N GLU A 26 36.61 -21.68 1.00
CA GLU A 26 37.28 -22.97 1.21
C GLU A 26 36.78 -23.77 2.42
N PRO A 27 36.46 -23.18 3.58
CA PRO A 27 35.89 -23.94 4.72
C PRO A 27 34.53 -24.60 4.44
N TRP A 28 33.82 -24.16 3.40
CA TRP A 28 32.57 -24.76 2.94
C TRP A 28 32.79 -25.84 1.89
N LYS A 29 34.01 -26.02 1.38
CA LYS A 29 34.38 -27.09 0.45
C LYS A 29 34.90 -28.27 1.25
N GLY A 30 34.18 -29.38 1.25
CA GLY A 30 34.66 -30.60 1.85
C GLY A 30 33.59 -31.64 2.11
N PRO A 31 33.99 -32.87 2.43
CA PRO A 31 33.08 -33.95 2.78
C PRO A 31 32.41 -33.73 4.14
N VAL A 32 33.03 -32.95 5.03
CA VAL A 32 32.48 -32.56 6.33
C VAL A 32 32.71 -31.07 6.54
N ILE A 33 31.64 -30.29 6.70
CA ILE A 33 31.68 -28.84 6.82
C ILE A 33 31.37 -28.45 8.27
N ARG A 34 32.33 -27.80 8.93
CA ARG A 34 32.20 -27.22 10.27
C ARG A 34 33.41 -26.34 10.61
N ASP A 35 34.60 -26.94 10.52
CA ASP A 35 35.84 -26.34 11.01
C ASP A 35 36.30 -25.21 10.08
N GLY A 36 36.91 -24.17 10.64
CA GLY A 36 37.37 -22.99 9.89
C GLY A 36 36.26 -22.01 9.49
N ILE A 37 35.02 -22.19 9.99
CA ILE A 37 33.92 -21.26 9.78
C ILE A 37 33.63 -20.49 11.06
N ASP A 38 33.82 -19.17 11.01
CA ASP A 38 33.57 -18.28 12.15
C ASP A 38 32.10 -18.31 12.58
N ASP A 39 31.88 -18.25 13.91
CA ASP A 39 30.56 -18.17 14.51
C ASP A 39 29.57 -19.27 14.03
N TRP A 40 30.08 -20.48 13.76
CA TRP A 40 29.30 -21.63 13.28
C TRP A 40 27.96 -21.81 14.02
N GLU A 41 27.96 -21.71 15.35
CA GLU A 41 26.76 -21.86 16.18
C GLU A 41 25.71 -20.76 15.94
N LYS A 42 26.12 -19.55 15.53
CA LYS A 42 25.21 -18.45 15.22
C LYS A 42 24.61 -18.59 13.82
N ILE A 43 25.37 -19.13 12.87
CA ILE A 43 24.97 -19.23 11.47
C ILE A 43 24.29 -20.56 11.11
N THR A 44 24.30 -21.57 12.00
CA THR A 44 23.70 -22.89 11.75
C THR A 44 22.62 -23.26 12.77
N GLU A 45 21.77 -24.23 12.41
CA GLU A 45 20.95 -24.94 13.40
C GLU A 45 21.77 -26.05 14.07
N ASN A 46 21.64 -26.21 15.40
CA ASN A 46 22.37 -27.24 16.16
C ASN A 46 23.89 -27.11 15.97
N GLY A 47 24.46 -26.02 16.50
CA GLY A 47 25.86 -25.64 16.30
C GLY A 47 26.91 -26.65 16.77
N ASP A 48 26.49 -27.66 17.52
CA ASP A 48 27.31 -28.81 17.88
C ASP A 48 27.59 -29.75 16.69
N ARG A 49 26.77 -29.71 15.63
CA ARG A 49 26.82 -30.66 14.51
C ARG A 49 27.54 -30.09 13.29
N SER A 50 28.19 -30.98 12.55
CA SER A 50 28.73 -30.72 11.21
C SER A 50 27.74 -31.12 10.11
N ILE A 51 27.90 -30.53 8.93
CA ILE A 51 27.25 -31.04 7.71
C ILE A 51 28.15 -32.14 7.15
N ASP A 52 27.61 -33.34 6.96
CA ASP A 52 28.34 -34.49 6.41
C ASP A 52 27.78 -34.86 5.03
N LEU A 53 28.62 -34.66 4.02
CA LEU A 53 28.37 -34.87 2.60
C LEU A 53 29.14 -36.07 2.03
N THR A 54 29.86 -36.82 2.87
CA THR A 54 30.67 -37.98 2.47
C THR A 54 29.85 -39.02 1.71
N GLY A 55 30.38 -39.58 0.63
CA GLY A 55 29.72 -40.66 -0.13
C GLY A 55 28.46 -40.25 -0.88
N LEU A 56 28.25 -38.94 -1.10
CA LEU A 56 27.27 -38.42 -2.06
C LEU A 56 27.92 -38.26 -3.44
N PRO A 57 27.14 -38.20 -4.53
CA PRO A 57 27.66 -37.81 -5.83
C PRO A 57 28.21 -36.38 -5.79
N ASP A 58 29.32 -36.14 -6.48
CA ASP A 58 30.08 -34.87 -6.38
C ASP A 58 29.20 -33.64 -6.60
N VAL A 59 28.32 -33.66 -7.62
CA VAL A 59 27.40 -32.55 -7.92
C VAL A 59 26.41 -32.30 -6.79
N ILE A 60 25.81 -33.35 -6.21
CA ILE A 60 24.86 -33.21 -5.09
C ILE A 60 25.57 -32.69 -3.84
N ALA A 61 26.76 -33.21 -3.54
CA ALA A 61 27.57 -32.74 -2.41
C ALA A 61 27.87 -31.25 -2.56
N ALA A 62 28.38 -30.85 -3.73
CA ALA A 62 28.75 -29.47 -4.01
C ALA A 62 27.54 -28.52 -3.96
N GLU A 63 26.40 -28.91 -4.56
CA GLU A 63 25.17 -28.11 -4.52
C GLU A 63 24.65 -27.94 -3.09
N LEU A 64 24.67 -28.99 -2.25
CA LEU A 64 24.27 -28.90 -0.84
C LEU A 64 25.19 -27.99 -0.01
N ALA A 65 26.50 -28.07 -0.24
CA ALA A 65 27.48 -27.20 0.40
C ALA A 65 27.23 -25.73 0.05
N TRP A 66 27.06 -25.43 -1.24
CA TRP A 66 26.74 -24.09 -1.71
C TRP A 66 25.41 -23.58 -1.15
N MET A 67 24.37 -24.42 -1.16
CA MET A 67 23.06 -24.08 -0.60
C MET A 67 23.13 -23.77 0.90
N ALA A 68 23.92 -24.52 1.67
CA ALA A 68 24.12 -24.28 3.09
C ALA A 68 24.88 -22.96 3.34
N HIS A 69 25.90 -22.66 2.54
CA HIS A 69 26.59 -21.38 2.58
C HIS A 69 25.67 -20.21 2.23
N TRP A 70 24.88 -20.34 1.18
CA TRP A 70 23.90 -19.34 0.77
C TRP A 70 22.89 -19.03 1.89
N GLN A 71 22.40 -20.06 2.59
CA GLN A 71 21.49 -19.87 3.72
C GLN A 71 22.13 -19.02 4.84
N ALA A 72 23.40 -19.26 5.16
CA ALA A 72 24.14 -18.48 6.16
C ALA A 72 24.27 -17.02 5.73
N MET A 73 24.59 -16.77 4.45
CA MET A 73 24.73 -15.43 3.88
C MET A 73 23.42 -14.65 3.84
N ASP A 74 22.31 -15.31 3.50
CA ASP A 74 20.97 -14.72 3.54
C ASP A 74 20.53 -14.30 4.96
N GLY A 75 21.24 -14.72 6.01
CA GLY A 75 20.87 -14.46 7.40
C GLY A 75 19.80 -15.41 7.93
N THR A 76 19.49 -16.46 7.19
CA THR A 76 18.88 -17.68 7.75
C THR A 76 19.95 -18.58 8.38
N ARG A 77 19.54 -19.47 9.29
CA ARG A 77 20.46 -20.50 9.78
C ARG A 77 20.60 -21.60 8.74
N SER A 78 21.82 -22.04 8.45
CA SER A 78 22.07 -23.20 7.60
C SER A 78 21.46 -24.44 8.20
N SER A 79 20.74 -25.22 7.38
CA SER A 79 19.89 -26.32 7.83
C SER A 79 20.66 -27.64 8.00
N VAL A 80 21.57 -27.71 8.96
CA VAL A 80 22.47 -28.86 9.20
C VAL A 80 21.71 -30.19 9.29
N LEU A 81 20.61 -30.24 10.06
CA LEU A 81 19.83 -31.47 10.22
C LEU A 81 19.11 -31.85 8.94
N GLY A 82 18.53 -30.86 8.25
CA GLY A 82 17.88 -31.09 6.97
C GLY A 82 18.88 -31.64 5.94
N THR A 83 20.09 -31.09 5.89
CA THR A 83 21.11 -31.43 4.90
C THR A 83 21.61 -32.84 5.15
N ASN A 84 21.96 -33.15 6.39
CA ASN A 84 22.39 -34.50 6.78
C ASN A 84 21.27 -35.53 6.62
N GLN A 85 20.02 -35.15 6.86
CA GLN A 85 18.88 -36.03 6.62
C GLN A 85 18.76 -36.37 5.12
N PHE A 86 18.86 -35.36 4.25
CA PHE A 86 18.82 -35.58 2.81
C PHE A 86 20.02 -36.38 2.30
N ALA A 87 21.22 -36.07 2.78
CA ALA A 87 22.44 -36.83 2.48
C ALA A 87 22.26 -38.32 2.82
N ASN A 88 21.71 -38.62 4.01
CA ASN A 88 21.44 -40.01 4.41
C ASN A 88 20.38 -40.71 3.53
N ILE A 89 19.38 -39.96 3.05
CA ILE A 89 18.39 -40.49 2.09
C ILE A 89 19.07 -40.85 0.77
N VAL A 90 19.90 -39.97 0.22
CA VAL A 90 20.64 -40.19 -1.03
C VAL A 90 21.62 -41.35 -0.91
N ARG A 91 22.41 -41.43 0.18
CA ARG A 91 23.30 -42.58 0.44
C ARG A 91 22.57 -43.92 0.44
N ARG A 92 21.37 -43.97 1.06
CA ARG A 92 20.54 -45.18 1.04
C ARG A 92 20.01 -45.46 -0.36
N ALA A 93 19.63 -44.44 -1.12
CA ALA A 93 19.19 -44.60 -2.50
C ALA A 93 20.30 -45.20 -3.38
N ILE A 94 21.53 -44.73 -3.25
CA ILE A 94 22.71 -45.30 -3.93
C ILE A 94 22.90 -46.77 -3.53
N ARG A 95 22.92 -47.07 -2.23
CA ARG A 95 23.13 -48.44 -1.73
C ARG A 95 22.08 -49.42 -2.24
N ASP A 96 20.83 -48.98 -2.36
CA ASP A 96 19.70 -49.83 -2.75
C ASP A 96 19.39 -49.74 -4.26
N ASN A 97 20.26 -49.06 -5.03
CA ASN A 97 20.10 -48.80 -6.47
C ASN A 97 18.72 -48.20 -6.81
N HIS A 98 18.20 -47.32 -5.95
CA HIS A 98 16.95 -46.61 -6.17
C HIS A 98 17.21 -45.37 -7.04
N PRO A 99 16.42 -45.12 -8.10
CA PRO A 99 16.65 -44.01 -9.01
C PRO A 99 16.36 -42.65 -8.36
N PHE A 100 17.22 -41.66 -8.62
CA PHE A 100 17.02 -40.26 -8.27
C PHE A 100 17.79 -39.34 -9.24
N PRO A 101 17.38 -38.07 -9.41
CA PRO A 101 18.14 -37.10 -10.20
C PRO A 101 19.55 -36.85 -9.63
N MET A 102 20.58 -36.85 -10.49
CA MET A 102 21.98 -36.66 -10.10
C MET A 102 22.35 -35.19 -9.75
N SER A 103 21.39 -34.28 -9.79
CA SER A 103 21.51 -32.88 -9.37
C SER A 103 20.23 -32.44 -8.68
N ILE A 104 20.37 -31.62 -7.65
CA ILE A 104 19.28 -30.96 -6.92
C ILE A 104 18.56 -29.95 -7.82
N ARG A 105 19.25 -29.33 -8.79
CA ARG A 105 18.62 -28.47 -9.79
C ARG A 105 17.57 -29.24 -10.59
N ALA A 106 17.85 -30.49 -10.95
CA ALA A 106 16.92 -31.38 -11.64
C ALA A 106 15.89 -32.07 -10.72
N MET A 107 15.93 -31.82 -9.41
CA MET A 107 15.07 -32.48 -8.44
C MET A 107 13.98 -31.54 -7.91
N GLU A 108 12.77 -31.66 -8.44
CA GLU A 108 11.62 -30.95 -7.90
C GLU A 108 11.23 -31.42 -6.49
N TRP A 109 10.45 -30.60 -5.78
CA TRP A 109 10.00 -30.91 -4.43
C TRP A 109 9.25 -32.24 -4.36
N GLU A 110 8.41 -32.54 -5.35
CA GLU A 110 7.63 -33.77 -5.45
C GLU A 110 8.55 -35.00 -5.51
N THR A 111 9.64 -34.91 -6.28
CA THR A 111 10.67 -35.95 -6.41
C THR A 111 11.44 -36.13 -5.12
N ALA A 112 11.90 -35.05 -4.49
CA ALA A 112 12.59 -35.11 -3.21
C ALA A 112 11.68 -35.67 -2.10
N ALA A 113 10.40 -35.28 -2.09
CA ALA A 113 9.41 -35.80 -1.14
C ALA A 113 9.08 -37.28 -1.40
N ALA A 114 9.05 -37.73 -2.66
CA ALA A 114 8.90 -39.13 -3.02
C ALA A 114 10.09 -39.97 -2.55
N LEU A 115 11.30 -39.47 -2.76
CA LEU A 115 12.54 -40.10 -2.30
C LEU A 115 12.57 -40.21 -0.76
N GLN A 116 12.12 -39.16 -0.05
CA GLN A 116 11.95 -39.21 1.39
C GLN A 116 10.90 -40.25 1.81
N ARG A 117 9.75 -40.34 1.12
CA ARG A 117 8.70 -41.33 1.43
C ARG A 117 9.23 -42.75 1.28
N TRP A 118 9.92 -43.02 0.18
CA TRP A 118 10.58 -44.28 -0.09
C TRP A 118 11.57 -44.64 1.04
N PHE A 119 12.44 -43.72 1.42
CA PHE A 119 13.42 -43.95 2.49
C PHE A 119 12.75 -44.34 3.82
N TYR A 120 11.70 -43.63 4.23
CA TYR A 120 10.99 -43.92 5.49
C TYR A 120 10.28 -45.27 5.45
N ALA A 121 9.64 -45.61 4.32
CA ALA A 121 9.00 -46.89 4.12
C ALA A 121 10.01 -48.04 4.18
N THR A 122 11.12 -47.93 3.46
CA THR A 122 12.15 -48.98 3.39
C THR A 122 12.95 -49.12 4.70
N ARG A 123 13.20 -48.02 5.43
CA ARG A 123 14.01 -48.06 6.66
C ARG A 123 13.22 -48.43 7.91
N TRP A 124 11.96 -48.00 8.02
CA TRP A 124 11.19 -48.10 9.26
C TRP A 124 9.81 -48.73 9.09
N GLY A 125 9.42 -49.14 7.88
CA GLY A 125 8.11 -49.74 7.62
C GLY A 125 6.92 -48.82 7.92
N ARG A 126 7.12 -47.49 7.90
CA ARG A 126 6.09 -46.51 8.30
C ARG A 126 6.08 -45.26 7.43
N LEU A 127 4.95 -44.56 7.45
CA LEU A 127 4.78 -43.26 6.82
C LEU A 127 5.60 -42.17 7.53
N ILE A 128 5.93 -41.10 6.79
CA ILE A 128 6.78 -40.02 7.30
C ILE A 128 6.06 -39.25 8.42
N PRO A 129 6.71 -39.02 9.58
CA PRO A 129 6.24 -38.06 10.58
C PRO A 129 6.21 -36.63 10.02
N ARG A 130 5.15 -35.86 10.30
CA ARG A 130 4.97 -34.48 9.77
C ARG A 130 6.21 -33.58 9.94
N GLY A 131 6.91 -33.67 11.06
CA GLY A 131 8.12 -32.88 11.33
C GLY A 131 9.31 -33.18 10.40
N SER A 132 9.42 -34.39 9.86
CA SER A 132 10.51 -34.77 8.94
C SER A 132 10.31 -34.20 7.54
N VAL A 133 9.06 -34.08 7.09
CA VAL A 133 8.71 -33.40 5.82
C VAL A 133 9.05 -31.91 5.90
N ALA A 134 8.80 -31.29 7.06
CA ALA A 134 9.08 -29.87 7.27
C ALA A 134 10.58 -29.52 7.15
N ARG A 135 11.48 -30.40 7.62
CA ARG A 135 12.94 -30.19 7.56
C ARG A 135 13.47 -30.19 6.14
N LEU A 136 13.13 -31.20 5.34
CA LEU A 136 13.58 -31.29 3.95
C LEU A 136 13.07 -30.11 3.11
N ARG A 137 11.86 -29.63 3.42
CA ARG A 137 11.27 -28.46 2.76
C ARG A 137 12.09 -27.18 2.94
N VAL A 138 12.86 -27.04 4.03
CA VAL A 138 13.70 -25.85 4.23
C VAL A 138 14.77 -25.73 3.14
N ILE A 139 15.35 -26.87 2.74
CA ILE A 139 16.44 -26.95 1.76
C ILE A 139 15.91 -26.82 0.33
N PHE A 140 14.76 -27.43 0.06
CA PHE A 140 14.09 -27.37 -1.24
C PHE A 140 13.21 -26.13 -1.44
N ARG A 141 13.30 -25.13 -0.55
CA ARG A 141 12.64 -23.83 -0.70
C ARG A 141 13.61 -22.78 -1.22
N PHE A 142 14.03 -21.83 -0.38
CA PHE A 142 14.76 -20.65 -0.85
C PHE A 142 16.16 -20.97 -1.37
N SER A 143 16.89 -21.89 -0.72
CA SER A 143 18.24 -22.26 -1.16
C SER A 143 18.25 -22.95 -2.52
N ARG A 144 17.26 -23.82 -2.82
CA ARG A 144 17.16 -24.42 -4.16
C ARG A 144 16.78 -23.38 -5.20
N LEU A 145 15.83 -22.50 -4.90
CA LEU A 145 15.46 -21.41 -5.82
C LEU A 145 16.64 -20.48 -6.12
N ALA A 146 17.45 -20.18 -5.10
CA ALA A 146 18.67 -19.40 -5.29
C ALA A 146 19.70 -20.14 -6.15
N LEU A 147 19.87 -21.44 -5.93
CA LEU A 147 20.74 -22.28 -6.77
C LEU A 147 20.29 -22.25 -8.24
N LEU A 148 19.00 -22.47 -8.50
CA LEU A 148 18.43 -22.40 -9.86
C LEU A 148 18.65 -21.02 -10.51
N ALA A 149 18.41 -19.95 -9.75
CA ALA A 149 18.60 -18.59 -10.26
C ALA A 149 20.05 -18.28 -10.60
N ARG A 150 21.00 -18.68 -9.73
CA ARG A 150 22.44 -18.41 -9.92
C ARG A 150 23.10 -19.27 -10.99
N CYS A 151 22.52 -20.41 -11.32
CA CYS A 151 22.97 -21.26 -12.42
C CYS A 151 22.28 -20.95 -13.76
N SER A 152 21.41 -19.94 -13.82
CA SER A 152 20.69 -19.55 -15.04
C SER A 152 21.38 -18.35 -15.68
N ASP A 153 21.93 -18.55 -16.88
CA ASP A 153 22.64 -17.50 -17.64
C ASP A 153 21.69 -16.60 -18.47
N GLY A 154 20.41 -16.99 -18.63
CA GLY A 154 19.40 -16.21 -19.36
C GLY A 154 18.71 -15.11 -18.53
N PRO A 155 17.75 -14.38 -19.12
CA PRO A 155 16.91 -13.45 -18.38
C PRO A 155 16.20 -14.14 -17.21
N TRP A 156 16.13 -13.49 -16.06
CA TRP A 156 15.59 -14.09 -14.82
C TRP A 156 14.15 -14.60 -14.99
N TRP A 157 13.35 -13.93 -15.83
CA TRP A 157 11.95 -14.29 -16.06
C TRP A 157 11.79 -15.60 -16.84
N THR A 158 12.86 -16.15 -17.44
CA THR A 158 12.84 -17.49 -18.07
C THR A 158 12.69 -18.62 -17.06
N LEU A 159 12.92 -18.36 -15.77
CA LEU A 159 12.72 -19.35 -14.70
C LEU A 159 11.23 -19.62 -14.45
N ASP A 160 10.92 -20.83 -13.99
CA ASP A 160 9.56 -21.24 -13.66
C ASP A 160 9.13 -20.93 -12.22
N GLU A 161 10.06 -20.39 -11.43
CA GLU A 161 9.87 -19.94 -10.06
C GLU A 161 10.59 -18.61 -9.85
N TRP A 162 9.87 -17.59 -9.41
CA TRP A 162 10.41 -16.26 -9.22
C TRP A 162 10.34 -15.84 -7.76
N HIS A 163 11.48 -15.48 -7.19
CA HIS A 163 11.53 -15.02 -5.81
C HIS A 163 12.64 -13.98 -5.63
N PRO A 164 12.33 -12.71 -5.29
CA PRO A 164 13.35 -11.65 -5.26
C PRO A 164 14.46 -11.88 -4.23
N ARG A 165 14.12 -12.48 -3.09
CA ARG A 165 15.13 -12.96 -2.11
C ARG A 165 16.17 -13.94 -2.70
N CYS A 166 15.76 -14.76 -3.68
CA CYS A 166 16.60 -15.83 -4.23
C CYS A 166 17.29 -15.39 -5.53
N ASP A 167 16.63 -14.54 -6.32
CA ASP A 167 17.15 -14.00 -7.57
C ASP A 167 17.25 -12.46 -7.49
N PRO A 168 18.46 -11.91 -7.29
CA PRO A 168 18.66 -10.47 -7.18
C PRO A 168 18.52 -9.73 -8.52
N ARG A 169 18.39 -10.44 -9.65
CA ARG A 169 18.18 -9.82 -10.97
C ARG A 169 16.75 -9.30 -11.13
N ILE A 170 15.81 -9.75 -10.30
CA ILE A 170 14.42 -9.29 -10.32
C ILE A 170 14.39 -7.82 -9.87
N PRO A 171 13.99 -6.88 -10.74
CA PRO A 171 14.00 -5.47 -10.39
C PRO A 171 12.91 -5.15 -9.37
N LEU A 172 13.30 -4.50 -8.28
CA LEU A 172 12.41 -4.08 -7.19
C LEU A 172 12.44 -2.57 -7.01
N ALA A 173 11.29 -2.02 -6.61
CA ALA A 173 11.25 -0.68 -6.05
C ALA A 173 12.05 -0.63 -4.73
N GLU A 174 12.66 0.52 -4.42
CA GLU A 174 13.44 0.73 -3.20
C GLU A 174 12.69 0.30 -1.92
N HIS A 175 11.38 0.54 -1.89
CA HIS A 175 10.48 0.23 -0.79
C HIS A 175 9.40 -0.80 -1.17
N GLU A 176 9.76 -1.84 -1.93
CA GLU A 176 8.82 -2.86 -2.40
C GLU A 176 8.12 -3.64 -1.24
N PRO A 177 6.80 -3.47 -1.05
CA PRO A 177 6.10 -4.08 0.09
C PRO A 177 6.03 -5.61 0.08
N GLN A 178 6.17 -6.24 -1.10
CA GLN A 178 6.03 -7.69 -1.26
C GLN A 178 7.33 -8.38 -1.68
N ALA A 179 8.50 -7.77 -1.43
CA ALA A 179 9.82 -8.32 -1.78
C ALA A 179 10.09 -9.72 -1.20
N HIS A 180 9.42 -10.07 -0.09
CA HIS A 180 9.52 -11.37 0.58
C HIS A 180 8.57 -12.45 0.03
N TYR A 181 7.72 -12.12 -0.95
CA TYR A 181 6.87 -13.09 -1.62
C TYR A 181 7.38 -13.40 -3.02
N GLY A 182 7.52 -14.70 -3.30
CA GLY A 182 7.68 -15.22 -4.65
C GLY A 182 6.35 -15.49 -5.35
N CYS A 183 6.41 -15.69 -6.65
CA CYS A 183 5.35 -16.26 -7.47
C CYS A 183 5.95 -17.29 -8.43
N SER A 184 5.08 -18.06 -9.08
CA SER A 184 5.44 -19.37 -9.63
C SER A 184 4.73 -19.53 -10.97
N PRO A 185 5.37 -19.10 -12.08
CA PRO A 185 4.88 -19.33 -13.44
C PRO A 185 4.57 -20.81 -13.74
N SER A 186 5.25 -21.74 -13.08
CA SER A 186 5.01 -23.19 -13.21
C SER A 186 3.55 -23.60 -12.96
N ARG A 187 2.77 -22.76 -12.26
CA ARG A 187 1.33 -22.96 -12.01
C ARG A 187 0.45 -22.82 -13.25
N ILE A 188 0.96 -22.20 -14.31
CA ILE A 188 0.27 -22.11 -15.60
C ILE A 188 0.58 -23.41 -16.34
N THR A 189 -0.42 -24.28 -16.50
CA THR A 189 -0.25 -25.62 -17.07
C THR A 189 -0.03 -25.59 -18.58
N GLN A 190 -0.62 -24.61 -19.28
CA GLN A 190 -0.47 -24.45 -20.72
C GLN A 190 0.93 -23.86 -21.08
N PRO A 191 1.83 -24.61 -21.75
CA PRO A 191 3.20 -24.16 -21.97
C PRO A 191 3.31 -22.88 -22.82
N TRP A 192 2.49 -22.78 -23.87
CA TRP A 192 2.45 -21.60 -24.76
C TRP A 192 2.01 -20.33 -24.03
N LEU A 193 1.12 -20.47 -23.04
CA LEU A 193 0.64 -19.36 -22.20
C LEU A 193 1.69 -19.00 -21.15
N ARG A 194 2.30 -20.01 -20.51
CA ARG A 194 3.34 -19.82 -19.49
C ARG A 194 4.49 -18.97 -20.04
N GLU A 195 5.04 -19.32 -21.20
CA GLU A 195 6.18 -18.59 -21.78
C GLU A 195 5.79 -17.17 -22.19
N ALA A 196 4.59 -16.95 -22.74
CA ALA A 196 4.11 -15.62 -23.07
C ALA A 196 3.91 -14.74 -21.82
N VAL A 197 3.37 -15.31 -20.74
CA VAL A 197 3.20 -14.62 -19.46
C VAL A 197 4.56 -14.29 -18.84
N LYS A 198 5.52 -15.21 -18.90
CA LYS A 198 6.89 -15.00 -18.41
C LYS A 198 7.55 -13.83 -19.12
N TRP A 199 7.54 -13.83 -20.45
CA TRP A 199 8.10 -12.75 -21.27
C TRP A 199 7.38 -11.41 -21.03
N CYS A 200 6.04 -11.40 -21.05
CA CYS A 200 5.24 -10.19 -20.88
C CYS A 200 5.44 -9.55 -19.49
N LEU A 201 5.35 -10.33 -18.41
CA LEU A 201 5.52 -9.83 -17.05
C LEU A 201 6.97 -9.47 -16.75
N GLY A 202 7.94 -10.23 -17.27
CA GLY A 202 9.36 -9.92 -17.15
C GLY A 202 9.69 -8.57 -17.78
N THR A 203 9.29 -8.39 -19.05
CA THR A 203 9.51 -7.15 -19.81
C THR A 203 8.86 -5.94 -19.13
N GLN A 204 7.60 -6.07 -18.71
CA GLN A 204 6.89 -4.96 -18.05
C GLN A 204 7.46 -4.60 -16.67
N LEU A 205 8.03 -5.58 -15.95
CA LEU A 205 8.69 -5.32 -14.67
C LEU A 205 10.05 -4.64 -14.88
N GLU A 206 10.83 -5.09 -15.86
CA GLU A 206 12.12 -4.48 -16.25
C GLU A 206 11.96 -3.05 -16.76
N ALA A 207 10.89 -2.78 -17.52
CA ALA A 207 10.55 -1.44 -17.99
C ALA A 207 10.01 -0.51 -16.89
N GLY A 208 9.73 -1.02 -15.68
CA GLY A 208 9.12 -0.26 -14.58
C GLY A 208 7.62 0.03 -14.77
N THR A 209 6.99 -0.51 -15.82
CA THR A 209 5.54 -0.39 -16.09
C THR A 209 4.71 -1.08 -15.01
N LEU A 210 5.21 -2.21 -14.48
CA LEU A 210 4.61 -2.92 -13.37
C LEU A 210 5.54 -2.90 -12.14
N ARG A 211 4.94 -3.02 -10.96
CA ARG A 211 5.64 -3.28 -9.70
C ARG A 211 5.62 -4.77 -9.37
N TRP A 212 6.59 -5.23 -8.58
CA TRP A 212 6.66 -6.63 -8.15
C TRP A 212 5.40 -7.06 -7.39
N SER A 213 4.82 -6.18 -6.57
CA SER A 213 3.53 -6.45 -5.92
C SER A 213 2.42 -6.79 -6.92
N THR A 214 2.37 -6.09 -8.06
CA THR A 214 1.35 -6.30 -9.09
C THR A 214 1.59 -7.61 -9.82
N VAL A 215 2.84 -7.91 -10.19
CA VAL A 215 3.23 -9.19 -10.81
C VAL A 215 2.91 -10.37 -9.90
N SER A 216 3.37 -10.33 -8.64
CA SER A 216 3.33 -11.46 -7.71
C SER A 216 1.97 -11.69 -7.05
N GLN A 217 1.23 -10.62 -6.72
CA GLN A 217 -0.02 -10.71 -5.95
C GLN A 217 -1.27 -10.68 -6.83
N GLU A 218 -1.22 -10.06 -8.01
CA GLU A 218 -2.37 -9.88 -8.89
C GLU A 218 -2.19 -10.67 -10.19
N ARG A 219 -1.29 -10.25 -11.09
CA ARG A 219 -1.20 -10.75 -12.47
C ARG A 219 -0.97 -12.25 -12.57
N MET A 220 -0.04 -12.80 -11.78
CA MET A 220 0.21 -14.24 -11.77
C MET A 220 -1.04 -15.04 -11.36
N ARG A 221 -1.88 -14.50 -10.46
CA ARG A 221 -3.14 -15.16 -10.07
C ARG A 221 -4.20 -15.03 -11.16
N CYS A 222 -4.23 -13.91 -11.88
CA CYS A 222 -5.12 -13.74 -13.02
C CYS A 222 -4.82 -14.76 -14.11
N PHE A 223 -3.54 -14.92 -14.48
CA PHE A 223 -3.16 -15.91 -15.49
C PHE A 223 -3.36 -17.35 -15.03
N ALA A 224 -3.16 -17.68 -13.75
CA ALA A 224 -3.50 -19.00 -13.22
C ALA A 224 -5.03 -19.29 -13.29
N ARG A 225 -5.88 -18.27 -13.11
CA ARG A 225 -7.34 -18.43 -13.31
C ARG A 225 -7.70 -18.59 -14.78
N PHE A 226 -7.07 -17.82 -15.65
CA PHE A 226 -7.26 -17.95 -17.09
C PHE A 226 -6.83 -19.33 -17.59
N ASP A 227 -5.66 -19.82 -17.18
CA ASP A 227 -5.17 -21.18 -17.46
C ASP A 227 -6.18 -22.25 -17.04
N ARG A 228 -6.70 -22.16 -15.81
CA ARG A 228 -7.73 -23.09 -15.31
C ARG A 228 -9.05 -23.03 -16.10
N TRP A 229 -9.41 -21.87 -16.63
CA TRP A 229 -10.57 -21.76 -17.52
C TRP A 229 -10.31 -22.43 -18.88
N LEU A 230 -9.08 -22.32 -19.41
CA LEU A 230 -8.68 -23.00 -20.64
C LEU A 230 -8.72 -24.53 -20.52
N GLU A 231 -8.56 -25.09 -19.33
CA GLU A 231 -8.75 -26.53 -19.08
C GLU A 231 -10.19 -27.02 -19.36
N THR A 232 -11.16 -26.11 -19.45
CA THR A 232 -12.55 -26.47 -19.81
C THR A 232 -12.77 -26.62 -21.32
N PHE A 233 -11.78 -26.27 -22.14
CA PHE A 233 -11.85 -26.36 -23.60
C PHE A 233 -11.42 -27.75 -24.08
N THR A 234 -11.98 -28.18 -25.21
CA THR A 234 -11.46 -29.35 -25.93
C THR A 234 -10.07 -29.06 -26.50
N ASP A 235 -9.91 -27.88 -27.13
CA ASP A 235 -8.60 -27.32 -27.52
C ASP A 235 -8.41 -25.95 -26.87
N PRO A 236 -7.48 -25.81 -25.90
CA PRO A 236 -7.13 -24.52 -25.30
C PRO A 236 -6.74 -23.43 -26.31
N LEU A 237 -6.29 -23.80 -27.50
CA LEU A 237 -5.88 -22.85 -28.54
C LEU A 237 -7.06 -22.14 -29.22
N ASP A 238 -8.29 -22.64 -29.07
CA ASP A 238 -9.50 -22.01 -29.62
C ASP A 238 -9.71 -20.60 -29.05
N VAL A 239 -9.16 -20.29 -27.87
CA VAL A 239 -9.20 -18.95 -27.29
C VAL A 239 -8.47 -17.89 -28.13
N LEU A 240 -7.49 -18.32 -28.93
CA LEU A 240 -6.71 -17.51 -29.87
C LEU A 240 -7.16 -17.73 -31.33
N GLY A 241 -8.41 -18.18 -31.51
CA GLY A 241 -9.03 -18.43 -32.81
C GLY A 241 -9.37 -17.16 -33.59
N ASP A 242 -10.55 -17.10 -34.20
CA ASP A 242 -10.99 -15.92 -34.96
C ASP A 242 -11.23 -14.71 -34.02
N PRO A 243 -10.59 -13.54 -34.26
CA PRO A 243 -10.80 -12.34 -33.45
C PRO A 243 -12.28 -11.90 -33.36
N ALA A 244 -13.13 -12.25 -34.34
CA ALA A 244 -14.56 -11.97 -34.28
C ALA A 244 -15.26 -12.61 -33.06
N HIS A 245 -14.74 -13.73 -32.55
CA HIS A 245 -15.26 -14.43 -31.38
C HIS A 245 -14.64 -13.96 -30.05
N ALA A 246 -13.61 -13.10 -30.07
CA ALA A 246 -12.89 -12.68 -28.87
C ALA A 246 -13.81 -12.05 -27.80
N VAL A 247 -14.80 -11.25 -28.22
CA VAL A 247 -15.79 -10.65 -27.30
C VAL A 247 -16.65 -11.71 -26.62
N GLN A 248 -17.05 -12.75 -27.36
CA GLN A 248 -17.88 -13.84 -26.85
C GLN A 248 -17.10 -14.72 -25.88
N LEU A 249 -15.83 -15.02 -26.20
CA LEU A 249 -14.91 -15.75 -25.33
C LEU A 249 -14.63 -14.99 -24.03
N ALA A 250 -14.34 -13.68 -24.11
CA ALA A 250 -14.16 -12.84 -22.93
C ALA A 250 -15.43 -12.76 -22.07
N ALA A 251 -16.62 -12.75 -22.68
CA ALA A 251 -17.88 -12.80 -21.95
C ALA A 251 -18.11 -14.16 -21.27
N ALA A 252 -17.69 -15.26 -21.91
CA ALA A 252 -17.73 -16.60 -21.33
C ALA A 252 -16.77 -16.73 -20.14
N PHE A 253 -15.53 -16.24 -20.28
CA PHE A 253 -14.57 -16.18 -19.18
C PHE A 253 -15.12 -15.33 -18.02
N ARG A 254 -15.68 -14.15 -18.29
CA ARG A 254 -16.33 -13.31 -17.27
C ARG A 254 -17.39 -14.07 -16.49
N ARG A 255 -18.29 -14.79 -17.17
CA ARG A 255 -19.35 -15.60 -16.51
C ARG A 255 -18.76 -16.72 -15.66
N TRP A 256 -17.73 -17.39 -16.16
CA TRP A 256 -17.02 -18.43 -15.40
C TRP A 256 -16.35 -17.85 -14.15
N ASP A 257 -15.70 -16.69 -14.29
CA ASP A 257 -14.88 -16.05 -13.26
C ASP A 257 -15.71 -15.31 -12.18
N THR A 258 -17.00 -15.06 -12.44
CA THR A 258 -17.96 -14.57 -11.43
C THR A 258 -18.37 -15.64 -10.40
N ASP A 259 -18.15 -16.92 -10.69
CA ASP A 259 -18.39 -17.99 -9.72
C ASP A 259 -17.22 -18.07 -8.72
N PRO A 260 -17.46 -17.87 -7.40
CA PRO A 260 -16.40 -17.94 -6.40
C PRO A 260 -15.65 -19.28 -6.37
N ALA A 261 -16.29 -20.41 -6.73
CA ALA A 261 -15.68 -21.74 -6.74
C ALA A 261 -14.59 -21.87 -7.81
N ASN A 262 -14.74 -21.15 -8.92
CA ASN A 262 -13.78 -21.12 -10.03
C ASN A 262 -12.53 -20.31 -9.70
N ARG A 263 -12.63 -19.37 -8.74
CA ARG A 263 -11.53 -18.48 -8.35
C ARG A 263 -10.54 -19.09 -7.35
N LEU A 264 -10.88 -20.22 -6.74
CA LEU A 264 -10.06 -20.85 -5.69
C LEU A 264 -8.79 -21.47 -6.28
N LEU A 265 -7.63 -20.90 -5.95
CA LEU A 265 -6.31 -21.42 -6.37
C LEU A 265 -5.63 -22.24 -5.26
N ARG A 266 -6.10 -22.11 -4.01
CA ARG A 266 -5.53 -22.78 -2.84
C ARG A 266 -6.61 -23.38 -1.97
N ARG A 267 -6.33 -24.53 -1.33
CA ARG A 267 -7.26 -25.14 -0.34
C ARG A 267 -7.66 -24.16 0.77
N SER A 268 -6.75 -23.30 1.22
CA SER A 268 -7.01 -22.29 2.25
C SER A 268 -8.06 -21.24 1.85
N GLU A 269 -8.38 -21.12 0.56
CA GLU A 269 -9.35 -20.16 0.02
C GLU A 269 -10.78 -20.72 0.05
N GLN A 270 -10.99 -22.00 0.38
CA GLN A 270 -12.32 -22.61 0.46
C GLN A 270 -13.32 -21.84 1.34
N ARG A 271 -12.83 -21.13 2.38
CA ARG A 271 -13.66 -20.25 3.21
C ARG A 271 -14.34 -19.11 2.45
N PHE A 272 -13.86 -18.78 1.26
CA PHE A 272 -14.38 -17.74 0.38
C PHE A 272 -15.28 -18.30 -0.74
N ALA A 273 -15.48 -19.63 -0.81
CA ALA A 273 -16.24 -20.29 -1.87
C ALA A 273 -17.71 -19.87 -1.95
N GLN A 274 -18.25 -19.27 -0.89
CA GLN A 274 -19.64 -18.82 -0.79
C GLN A 274 -19.77 -17.29 -0.79
N GLN A 275 -18.66 -16.55 -0.91
CA GLN A 275 -18.69 -15.09 -0.90
C GLN A 275 -18.82 -14.55 -2.33
N PRO A 276 -19.73 -13.60 -2.59
CA PRO A 276 -19.89 -13.03 -3.92
C PRO A 276 -18.59 -12.37 -4.39
N VAL A 277 -18.26 -12.56 -5.67
CA VAL A 277 -17.05 -12.01 -6.27
C VAL A 277 -17.26 -10.53 -6.57
N HIS A 278 -16.41 -9.67 -6.00
CA HIS A 278 -16.46 -8.25 -6.29
C HIS A 278 -16.12 -7.98 -7.78
N PRO A 279 -16.92 -7.19 -8.54
CA PRO A 279 -16.73 -6.97 -9.98
C PRO A 279 -15.32 -6.50 -10.39
N ARG A 280 -14.65 -5.76 -9.50
CA ARG A 280 -13.25 -5.34 -9.69
C ARG A 280 -12.32 -6.52 -9.94
N LEU A 281 -12.46 -7.61 -9.20
CA LEU A 281 -11.57 -8.75 -9.32
C LEU A 281 -11.72 -9.42 -10.69
N VAL A 282 -12.94 -9.55 -11.19
CA VAL A 282 -13.24 -10.07 -12.53
C VAL A 282 -12.70 -9.13 -13.62
N ASN A 283 -12.83 -7.82 -13.43
CA ASN A 283 -12.24 -6.84 -14.34
C ASN A 283 -10.71 -6.90 -14.38
N ASP A 284 -10.06 -7.15 -13.25
CA ASP A 284 -8.60 -7.28 -13.18
C ASP A 284 -8.13 -8.56 -13.91
N ASP A 285 -8.92 -9.63 -13.86
CA ASP A 285 -8.71 -10.86 -14.64
C ASP A 285 -8.84 -10.63 -16.14
N LEU A 286 -9.94 -10.01 -16.59
CA LEU A 286 -10.15 -9.65 -18.00
C LEU A 286 -9.07 -8.71 -18.52
N ARG A 287 -8.67 -7.71 -17.73
CA ARG A 287 -7.64 -6.75 -18.10
C ARG A 287 -6.28 -7.43 -18.24
N ALA A 288 -5.93 -8.37 -17.37
CA ALA A 288 -4.67 -9.11 -17.47
C ALA A 288 -4.56 -9.89 -18.80
N VAL A 289 -5.64 -10.56 -19.22
CA VAL A 289 -5.65 -11.27 -20.51
C VAL A 289 -5.62 -10.29 -21.67
N ALA A 290 -6.42 -9.22 -21.62
CA ALA A 290 -6.44 -8.21 -22.68
C ALA A 290 -5.06 -7.55 -22.89
N GLU A 291 -4.37 -7.21 -21.81
CA GLU A 291 -3.03 -6.61 -21.85
C GLU A 291 -1.97 -7.60 -22.33
N LEU A 292 -2.07 -8.90 -22.00
CA LEU A 292 -1.20 -9.93 -22.57
C LEU A 292 -1.38 -10.02 -24.10
N LEU A 293 -2.63 -10.06 -24.57
CA LEU A 293 -2.93 -10.11 -26.01
C LEU A 293 -2.43 -8.85 -26.73
N ALA A 294 -2.63 -7.68 -26.13
CA ALA A 294 -2.15 -6.41 -26.68
C ALA A 294 -0.62 -6.37 -26.73
N PHE A 295 0.05 -6.84 -25.68
CA PHE A 295 1.51 -6.88 -25.61
C PHE A 295 2.10 -7.77 -26.72
N VAL A 296 1.54 -8.96 -26.93
CA VAL A 296 2.00 -9.87 -27.99
C VAL A 296 1.72 -9.28 -29.38
N ALA A 297 0.51 -8.72 -29.59
CA ALA A 297 0.13 -8.11 -30.87
C ALA A 297 1.01 -6.91 -31.25
N ALA A 298 1.41 -6.10 -30.26
CA ALA A 298 2.28 -4.94 -30.46
C ALA A 298 3.74 -5.31 -30.79
N ASN A 299 4.18 -6.54 -30.49
CA ASN A 299 5.57 -6.98 -30.62
C ASN A 299 5.71 -8.24 -31.50
N PRO A 300 5.24 -8.26 -32.76
CA PRO A 300 5.11 -9.49 -33.54
C PRO A 300 6.45 -10.13 -33.95
N VAL A 301 7.50 -9.33 -34.14
CA VAL A 301 8.84 -9.82 -34.50
C VAL A 301 9.49 -10.53 -33.31
N GLU A 302 9.50 -9.87 -32.15
CA GLU A 302 10.05 -10.42 -30.91
C GLU A 302 9.24 -11.61 -30.40
N ALA A 303 7.90 -11.55 -30.47
CA ALA A 303 7.03 -12.66 -30.12
C ALA A 303 7.38 -13.92 -30.92
N ARG A 304 7.65 -13.79 -32.24
CA ARG A 304 8.06 -14.93 -33.08
C ARG A 304 9.43 -15.48 -32.69
N GLN A 305 10.36 -14.62 -32.27
CA GLN A 305 11.70 -15.04 -31.84
C GLN A 305 11.68 -15.74 -30.47
N ILE A 306 10.92 -15.22 -29.52
CA ILE A 306 10.90 -15.68 -28.12
C ILE A 306 9.90 -16.82 -27.92
N LEU A 307 8.66 -16.64 -28.37
CA LEU A 307 7.55 -17.59 -28.17
C LEU A 307 7.40 -18.60 -29.30
N GLY A 308 8.08 -18.38 -30.43
CA GLY A 308 7.89 -19.13 -31.67
C GLY A 308 6.69 -18.64 -32.49
N PRO A 309 6.48 -19.18 -33.70
CA PRO A 309 5.45 -18.71 -34.61
C PRO A 309 4.02 -19.05 -34.14
N ASN A 310 3.78 -20.24 -33.59
CA ASN A 310 2.45 -20.66 -33.15
C ASN A 310 2.40 -20.84 -31.63
N PRO A 311 1.26 -20.55 -30.96
CA PRO A 311 -0.02 -20.09 -31.53
C PRO A 311 -0.10 -18.56 -31.74
N TRP A 312 0.89 -17.81 -31.28
CA TRP A 312 0.81 -16.36 -31.13
C TRP A 312 0.78 -15.55 -32.44
N SER A 313 1.17 -16.12 -33.59
CA SER A 313 1.03 -15.45 -34.90
C SER A 313 -0.40 -15.11 -35.29
N ARG A 314 -1.40 -15.73 -34.64
CA ARG A 314 -2.83 -15.47 -34.88
C ARG A 314 -3.34 -14.22 -34.15
N VAL A 315 -2.62 -13.79 -33.10
CA VAL A 315 -3.08 -12.73 -32.20
C VAL A 315 -2.86 -11.36 -32.84
N THR A 316 -3.87 -10.51 -32.70
CA THR A 316 -3.94 -9.17 -33.27
C THR A 316 -4.58 -8.22 -32.26
N ASP A 317 -4.49 -6.91 -32.50
CA ASP A 317 -5.13 -5.89 -31.65
C ASP A 317 -6.64 -6.10 -31.49
N ALA A 318 -7.30 -6.71 -32.49
CA ALA A 318 -8.72 -7.04 -32.44
C ALA A 318 -9.05 -8.05 -31.32
N HIS A 319 -8.15 -8.99 -31.04
CA HIS A 319 -8.30 -9.92 -29.91
C HIS A 319 -8.30 -9.13 -28.60
N ALA A 320 -7.27 -8.32 -28.36
CA ALA A 320 -7.15 -7.50 -27.15
C ALA A 320 -8.35 -6.57 -26.97
N ALA A 321 -8.77 -5.88 -28.04
CA ALA A 321 -9.94 -5.00 -28.03
C ALA A 321 -11.23 -5.76 -27.66
N GLY A 322 -11.39 -7.00 -28.14
CA GLY A 322 -12.52 -7.85 -27.78
C GLY A 322 -12.61 -8.14 -26.29
N TRP A 323 -11.46 -8.40 -25.66
CA TRP A 323 -11.36 -8.62 -24.21
C TRP A 323 -11.58 -7.34 -23.40
N PHE A 324 -10.99 -6.21 -23.81
CA PHE A 324 -11.21 -4.92 -23.15
C PHE A 324 -12.69 -4.51 -23.13
N ARG A 325 -13.47 -4.84 -24.16
CA ARG A 325 -14.92 -4.55 -24.21
C ARG A 325 -15.73 -5.23 -23.11
N GLN A 326 -15.24 -6.32 -22.53
CA GLN A 326 -15.90 -7.01 -21.42
C GLN A 326 -15.52 -6.47 -20.04
N VAL A 327 -14.50 -5.60 -19.96
CA VAL A 327 -14.16 -4.89 -18.73
C VAL A 327 -15.29 -3.90 -18.42
N SER A 328 -16.09 -4.23 -17.41
CA SER A 328 -17.30 -3.47 -17.11
C SER A 328 -16.96 -2.18 -16.36
N ARG A 329 -17.68 -1.09 -16.63
CA ARG A 329 -17.61 0.08 -15.75
C ARG A 329 -18.18 -0.30 -14.38
N ILE A 330 -17.40 -0.13 -13.33
CA ILE A 330 -17.89 -0.30 -11.95
C ILE A 330 -18.44 1.05 -11.52
N PRO A 331 -19.75 1.17 -11.24
CA PRO A 331 -20.30 2.40 -10.69
C PRO A 331 -19.55 2.75 -9.41
N HIS A 332 -19.12 3.99 -9.29
CA HIS A 332 -18.49 4.45 -8.05
C HIS A 332 -19.59 4.53 -7.00
N GLN A 333 -19.67 3.54 -6.09
CA GLN A 333 -20.52 3.66 -4.91
C GLN A 333 -19.98 4.83 -4.07
N ARG A 334 -20.82 5.84 -3.90
CA ARG A 334 -20.50 7.11 -3.22
C ARG A 334 -20.60 7.02 -1.70
N GLU A 335 -21.03 5.90 -1.15
CA GLU A 335 -21.36 5.85 0.26
C GLU A 335 -20.13 5.44 1.08
N LEU A 336 -19.48 6.45 1.66
CA LEU A 336 -18.69 6.25 2.88
C LEU A 336 -19.67 5.84 3.98
N ASN A 337 -19.94 4.55 4.10
CA ASN A 337 -20.66 4.04 5.26
C ASN A 337 -19.73 4.04 6.48
N ASP A 338 -20.30 4.23 7.67
CA ASP A 338 -19.61 4.18 8.98
C ASP A 338 -18.73 2.94 9.13
N GLU A 339 -19.03 1.87 8.40
CA GLU A 339 -18.22 0.67 8.27
C GLU A 339 -16.77 0.88 7.80
N HIS A 340 -16.41 2.03 7.24
CA HIS A 340 -15.05 2.32 6.78
C HIS A 340 -14.25 3.19 7.76
N TYR A 341 -14.91 3.70 8.80
CA TYR A 341 -14.35 4.55 9.84
C TYR A 341 -14.11 3.74 11.13
N VAL A 342 -13.26 4.27 12.01
CA VAL A 342 -13.18 3.84 13.40
C VAL A 342 -13.69 5.00 14.22
N ASP A 343 -14.87 4.85 14.80
CA ASP A 343 -15.48 5.93 15.57
C ASP A 343 -14.79 6.20 16.90
N ASP A 344 -15.19 7.28 17.55
CA ASP A 344 -14.58 7.75 18.79
C ASP A 344 -14.75 6.72 19.92
N HIS A 345 -15.85 5.96 19.89
CA HIS A 345 -16.12 4.89 20.84
C HIS A 345 -15.10 3.75 20.70
N ALA A 346 -14.84 3.29 19.48
CA ALA A 346 -13.82 2.28 19.22
C ALA A 346 -12.39 2.83 19.42
N LEU A 347 -12.12 4.08 19.03
CA LEU A 347 -10.83 4.72 19.25
C LEU A 347 -10.50 4.94 20.73
N ALA A 348 -11.48 5.03 21.62
CA ALA A 348 -11.22 5.02 23.06
C ALA A 348 -10.81 3.63 23.57
N GLN A 349 -11.40 2.56 23.02
CA GLN A 349 -11.10 1.18 23.41
C GLN A 349 -9.74 0.69 22.89
N ILE A 350 -9.37 1.08 21.65
CA ILE A 350 -8.18 0.54 20.99
C ILE A 350 -6.89 0.82 21.78
N PRO A 351 -6.51 2.08 22.09
CA PRO A 351 -5.28 2.39 22.83
C PRO A 351 -5.25 1.75 24.21
N ALA A 352 -6.38 1.63 24.90
CA ALA A 352 -6.47 0.96 26.19
C ALA A 352 -6.14 -0.54 26.09
N ALA A 353 -6.46 -1.17 24.96
CA ALA A 353 -6.22 -2.58 24.73
C ALA A 353 -4.85 -2.89 24.08
N LEU A 354 -4.24 -1.92 23.37
CA LEU A 354 -2.97 -2.09 22.65
C LEU A 354 -1.81 -2.64 23.50
N PRO A 355 -1.63 -2.27 24.79
CA PRO A 355 -0.54 -2.80 25.61
C PRO A 355 -0.48 -4.33 25.69
N LEU A 356 -1.63 -5.02 25.55
CA LEU A 356 -1.68 -6.49 25.48
C LEU A 356 -0.82 -7.07 24.34
N LEU A 357 -0.70 -6.35 23.21
CA LEU A 357 0.16 -6.78 22.10
C LEU A 357 1.64 -6.80 22.53
N GLY A 358 2.07 -5.82 23.32
CA GLY A 358 3.46 -5.67 23.76
C GLY A 358 3.85 -6.50 24.97
N LEU A 359 2.88 -6.85 25.84
CA LEU A 359 3.12 -7.62 27.07
C LEU A 359 3.68 -9.01 26.78
N ALA A 360 4.50 -9.52 27.70
CA ALA A 360 5.07 -10.86 27.61
C ALA A 360 3.99 -11.95 27.74
N ARG A 361 4.26 -13.15 27.25
CA ARG A 361 3.27 -14.25 27.20
C ARG A 361 2.90 -14.82 28.57
N ASP A 362 3.76 -14.64 29.54
CA ASP A 362 3.57 -15.01 30.94
C ASP A 362 2.85 -13.92 31.75
N GLU A 363 2.86 -12.68 31.27
CA GLU A 363 2.12 -11.57 31.85
C GLU A 363 0.65 -11.56 31.42
N GLN A 364 -0.19 -10.92 32.24
CA GLN A 364 -1.63 -10.82 32.03
C GLN A 364 -2.11 -9.38 32.18
N MET A 365 -3.15 -9.03 31.43
CA MET A 365 -3.80 -7.72 31.51
C MET A 365 -5.31 -7.90 31.61
N LEU A 366 -5.92 -7.14 32.52
CA LEU A 366 -7.36 -6.99 32.59
C LEU A 366 -7.82 -6.02 31.50
N LEU A 367 -8.77 -6.46 30.69
CA LEU A 367 -9.31 -5.72 29.56
C LEU A 367 -10.81 -5.58 29.69
N THR A 368 -11.36 -4.45 29.26
CA THR A 368 -12.78 -4.27 29.03
C THR A 368 -13.06 -4.44 27.54
N ARG A 369 -13.91 -5.40 27.18
CA ARG A 369 -14.36 -5.64 25.80
C ARG A 369 -15.42 -4.62 25.39
N GLY A 370 -15.73 -4.56 24.09
CA GLY A 370 -16.78 -3.66 23.57
C GLY A 370 -18.18 -3.94 24.11
N ASP A 371 -18.44 -5.16 24.58
CA ASP A 371 -19.69 -5.55 25.28
C ASP A 371 -19.69 -5.21 26.78
N GLY A 372 -18.64 -4.52 27.27
CA GLY A 372 -18.46 -4.17 28.69
C GLY A 372 -17.94 -5.32 29.55
N GLN A 373 -17.78 -6.54 29.01
CA GLN A 373 -17.27 -7.67 29.76
C GLN A 373 -15.79 -7.46 30.09
N GLN A 374 -15.43 -7.64 31.36
CA GLN A 374 -14.03 -7.69 31.76
C GLN A 374 -13.44 -9.09 31.55
N VAL A 375 -12.29 -9.15 30.90
CA VAL A 375 -11.58 -10.39 30.61
C VAL A 375 -10.09 -10.20 30.91
N THR A 376 -9.49 -11.20 31.54
CA THR A 376 -8.05 -11.27 31.70
C THR A 376 -7.45 -12.03 30.52
N ALA A 377 -6.48 -11.43 29.83
CA ALA A 377 -5.80 -12.06 28.70
C ALA A 377 -4.28 -12.02 28.89
N ARG A 378 -3.59 -13.02 28.34
CA ARG A 378 -2.12 -13.08 28.32
C ARG A 378 -1.55 -12.23 27.19
N GLY A 379 -0.35 -11.70 27.41
CA GLY A 379 0.35 -10.90 26.41
C GLY A 379 0.73 -11.69 25.15
N PHE A 380 0.98 -10.96 24.06
CA PHE A 380 1.33 -11.54 22.77
C PHE A 380 2.84 -11.64 22.51
N ASP A 381 3.66 -10.96 23.31
CA ASP A 381 5.11 -10.77 23.12
C ASP A 381 5.43 -10.16 21.75
N ASP A 382 4.71 -9.11 21.34
CA ASP A 382 4.98 -8.40 20.09
C ASP A 382 4.86 -6.86 20.22
N PRO A 383 5.81 -6.22 20.91
CA PRO A 383 5.83 -4.77 21.06
C PRO A 383 6.04 -4.04 19.73
N GLN A 384 6.62 -4.70 18.71
CA GLN A 384 6.73 -4.13 17.37
C GLN A 384 5.35 -3.97 16.72
N ALA A 385 4.53 -5.02 16.72
CA ALA A 385 3.18 -4.96 16.18
C ALA A 385 2.31 -3.91 16.89
N MET A 386 2.45 -3.78 18.21
CA MET A 386 1.80 -2.73 19.01
C MET A 386 2.15 -1.32 18.51
N ARG A 387 3.45 -1.02 18.36
CA ARG A 387 3.91 0.30 17.90
C ARG A 387 3.55 0.54 16.43
N MET A 388 3.58 -0.49 15.59
CA MET A 388 3.16 -0.39 14.19
C MET A 388 1.69 0.04 14.03
N ILE A 389 0.76 -0.54 14.80
CA ILE A 389 -0.66 -0.16 14.73
C ILE A 389 -0.89 1.24 15.32
N LEU A 390 -0.18 1.59 16.41
CA LEU A 390 -0.24 2.92 16.99
C LEU A 390 0.23 4.00 15.99
N LEU A 391 1.34 3.78 15.29
CA LEU A 391 1.79 4.67 14.22
C LEU A 391 0.76 4.79 13.08
N GLN A 392 0.06 3.72 12.73
CA GLN A 392 -1.01 3.79 11.72
C GLN A 392 -2.20 4.63 12.18
N ILE A 393 -2.57 4.57 13.46
CA ILE A 393 -3.63 5.38 14.06
C ILE A 393 -3.21 6.86 14.05
N LEU A 394 -2.02 7.17 14.56
CA LEU A 394 -1.54 8.55 14.71
C LEU A 394 -1.30 9.24 13.36
N THR A 395 -0.74 8.51 12.38
CA THR A 395 -0.29 9.09 11.11
C THR A 395 -1.22 8.82 9.92
N GLY A 396 -2.12 7.84 10.00
CA GLY A 396 -2.92 7.39 8.86
C GLY A 396 -2.09 6.81 7.69
N ARG A 397 -0.82 6.45 7.92
CA ARG A 397 0.01 5.74 6.93
C ARG A 397 -0.48 4.31 6.74
N ARG A 398 -0.17 3.73 5.57
CA ARG A 398 -0.52 2.34 5.25
C ARG A 398 0.37 1.39 6.06
N ALA A 399 -0.17 0.21 6.39
CA ALA A 399 0.60 -0.84 7.08
C ALA A 399 1.93 -1.16 6.37
N SER A 400 1.95 -1.19 5.03
CA SER A 400 3.16 -1.42 4.25
C SER A 400 4.20 -0.32 4.46
N GLU A 401 3.79 0.95 4.45
CA GLU A 401 4.67 2.12 4.58
C GLU A 401 5.34 2.15 5.95
N ILE A 402 4.59 1.86 7.03
CA ILE A 402 5.14 1.77 8.39
C ILE A 402 6.08 0.57 8.51
N ARG A 403 5.65 -0.61 8.03
CA ARG A 403 6.41 -1.87 8.13
C ARG A 403 7.78 -1.81 7.44
N THR A 404 7.87 -1.13 6.29
CA THR A 404 9.11 -1.00 5.52
C THR A 404 9.84 0.33 5.76
N SER A 405 9.44 1.10 6.77
CA SER A 405 10.14 2.33 7.16
C SER A 405 11.58 2.01 7.58
N ARG A 406 12.51 2.88 7.19
CA ARG A 406 13.93 2.76 7.56
C ARG A 406 14.12 2.96 9.06
N PHE A 407 15.21 2.42 9.60
CA PHE A 407 15.60 2.69 10.98
C PHE A 407 15.84 4.19 11.21
N GLU A 408 16.51 4.84 10.25
CA GLU A 408 16.71 6.30 10.19
C GLU A 408 15.56 7.02 9.47
N CYS A 409 14.37 7.04 10.08
CA CYS A 409 13.16 7.63 9.50
C CYS A 409 12.76 9.00 10.05
N LEU A 410 13.49 9.56 11.01
CA LEU A 410 13.23 10.90 11.55
C LEU A 410 14.29 11.89 11.09
N SER A 411 13.88 13.11 10.76
CA SER A 411 14.78 14.23 10.48
C SER A 411 14.25 15.53 11.10
N PRO A 412 15.13 16.48 11.45
CA PRO A 412 14.73 17.75 12.05
C PRO A 412 13.92 18.62 11.07
N VAL A 413 13.14 19.52 11.64
CA VAL A 413 12.42 20.58 10.92
C VAL A 413 13.25 21.87 11.01
N PRO A 414 13.33 22.73 9.96
CA PRO A 414 14.11 23.97 10.01
C PRO A 414 13.54 24.95 11.05
N ASP A 415 14.41 25.74 11.69
CA ASP A 415 14.10 26.60 12.85
C ASP A 415 12.84 27.47 12.67
N ARG A 416 12.61 28.05 11.49
CA ARG A 416 11.41 28.87 11.18
C ARG A 416 10.07 28.16 11.40
N ALA A 417 10.03 26.84 11.27
CA ALA A 417 8.82 26.04 11.52
C ALA A 417 8.73 25.53 12.96
N VAL A 418 9.85 25.53 13.71
CA VAL A 418 9.89 25.30 15.15
C VAL A 418 9.41 26.55 15.90
N ASP A 419 9.78 27.74 15.42
CA ASP A 419 9.32 29.03 15.96
C ASP A 419 7.79 29.19 15.85
N ALA A 420 7.18 28.66 14.80
CA ALA A 420 5.72 28.65 14.61
C ALA A 420 4.98 27.61 15.47
N ALA A 421 5.71 26.68 16.09
CA ALA A 421 5.16 25.58 16.89
C ALA A 421 5.22 25.83 18.40
N GLU A 422 5.56 27.06 18.82
CA GLU A 422 5.55 27.51 20.23
C GLU A 422 6.26 26.56 21.23
N GLY A 423 7.29 25.83 20.79
CA GLY A 423 8.07 24.91 21.63
C GLY A 423 7.63 23.44 21.63
N GLU A 424 6.67 23.03 20.78
CA GLU A 424 6.34 21.62 20.60
C GLU A 424 7.45 20.85 19.85
N GLN A 425 7.73 19.60 20.28
CA GLN A 425 8.71 18.73 19.61
C GLN A 425 8.12 18.20 18.30
N ILE A 426 8.43 18.87 17.18
CA ILE A 426 8.01 18.46 15.84
C ILE A 426 9.19 17.85 15.06
N ALA A 427 8.94 16.76 14.35
CA ALA A 427 9.90 16.14 13.44
C ALA A 427 9.30 15.88 12.05
N ARG A 428 10.15 15.63 11.06
CA ARG A 428 9.73 15.01 9.80
C ARG A 428 9.90 13.50 9.90
N PHE A 429 8.81 12.78 9.71
CA PHE A 429 8.78 11.33 9.58
C PHE A 429 8.79 10.93 8.10
N HIS A 430 9.86 10.25 7.69
CA HIS A 430 10.06 9.65 6.37
C HIS A 430 9.47 8.24 6.34
N TYR A 431 8.35 8.09 5.65
CA TYR A 431 7.66 6.81 5.50
C TYR A 431 8.03 6.15 4.18
N ALA A 432 7.95 4.83 4.11
CA ALA A 432 8.35 4.08 2.91
C ALA A 432 7.27 4.17 1.81
N GLN A 433 7.21 5.30 1.09
CA GLN A 433 6.30 5.52 -0.02
C GLN A 433 6.54 4.48 -1.12
N SER A 434 5.47 3.76 -1.51
CA SER A 434 5.57 2.66 -2.46
C SER A 434 4.66 2.80 -3.69
N LYS A 435 3.84 3.87 -3.76
CA LYS A 435 2.80 4.00 -4.79
C LYS A 435 2.95 5.23 -5.70
N ILE A 436 3.66 6.25 -5.26
CA ILE A 436 3.84 7.50 -6.01
C ILE A 436 5.31 7.89 -5.92
N ASP A 437 5.99 7.93 -7.07
CA ASP A 437 7.41 8.27 -7.12
C ASP A 437 7.67 9.79 -7.03
N ILE A 438 6.67 10.61 -7.36
CA ILE A 438 6.79 12.06 -7.49
C ILE A 438 6.47 12.80 -6.17
N ALA A 439 5.75 12.17 -5.25
CA ALA A 439 5.30 12.82 -4.01
C ALA A 439 6.37 12.76 -2.91
N PRO A 440 6.49 13.79 -2.05
CA PRO A 440 7.34 13.72 -0.87
C PRO A 440 6.97 12.51 0.00
N ASP A 441 7.98 11.79 0.43
CA ASP A 441 7.91 10.59 1.27
C ASP A 441 7.94 10.90 2.77
N ASN A 442 7.63 12.15 3.15
CA ASN A 442 7.63 12.58 4.54
C ASN A 442 6.39 13.41 4.93
N ILE A 443 6.07 13.37 6.22
CA ILE A 443 5.05 14.18 6.88
C ILE A 443 5.63 14.82 8.15
N LEU A 444 5.05 15.93 8.57
CA LEU A 444 5.30 16.47 9.91
C LEU A 444 4.56 15.62 10.94
N VAL A 445 5.23 15.35 12.06
CA VAL A 445 4.71 14.56 13.17
C VAL A 445 5.03 15.21 14.49
N ASP A 446 4.14 15.02 15.46
CA ASP A 446 4.22 15.52 16.83
C ASP A 446 5.14 14.67 17.73
N ALA A 447 5.26 15.10 18.99
CA ALA A 447 6.09 14.47 20.00
C ALA A 447 5.68 13.01 20.30
N GLU A 448 4.39 12.67 20.19
CA GLU A 448 3.89 11.32 20.48
C GLU A 448 4.41 10.32 19.45
N VAL A 449 4.33 10.68 18.16
CA VAL A 449 4.87 9.84 17.09
C VAL A 449 6.39 9.70 17.20
N VAL A 450 7.09 10.78 17.54
CA VAL A 450 8.55 10.77 17.77
C VAL A 450 8.89 9.81 18.92
N ALA A 451 8.17 9.89 20.04
CA ALA A 451 8.38 9.02 21.19
C ALA A 451 8.18 7.53 20.83
N VAL A 452 7.14 7.19 20.08
CA VAL A 452 6.89 5.80 19.63
C VAL A 452 8.03 5.27 18.76
N ILE A 453 8.57 6.11 17.87
CA ILE A 453 9.71 5.73 17.01
C ILE A 453 10.98 5.54 17.83
N GLU A 454 11.27 6.45 18.77
CA GLU A 454 12.46 6.35 19.62
C GLU A 454 12.39 5.16 20.59
N GLU A 455 11.21 4.87 21.15
CA GLU A 455 11.00 3.65 21.94
C GLU A 455 11.26 2.38 21.13
N GLN A 456 10.81 2.36 19.87
CA GLN A 456 11.06 1.23 18.98
C GLN A 456 12.55 1.09 18.65
N ARG A 457 13.25 2.21 18.39
CA ARG A 457 14.71 2.22 18.15
C ARG A 457 15.46 1.72 19.38
N GLN A 458 15.06 2.16 20.57
CA GLN A 458 15.66 1.72 21.82
C GLN A 458 15.43 0.22 22.04
N TRP A 459 14.20 -0.24 21.85
CA TRP A 459 13.86 -1.66 21.97
C TRP A 459 14.72 -2.53 21.04
N LEU A 460 14.97 -2.10 19.80
CA LEU A 460 15.86 -2.81 18.88
C LEU A 460 17.31 -2.86 19.37
N ARG A 461 17.84 -1.74 19.87
CA ARG A 461 19.20 -1.69 20.43
C ARG A 461 19.37 -2.62 21.62
N ASP A 462 18.35 -2.71 22.48
CA ASP A 462 18.39 -3.54 23.68
C ASP A 462 18.25 -5.04 23.38
N HIS A 463 17.38 -5.41 22.42
CA HIS A 463 17.04 -6.81 22.14
C HIS A 463 17.93 -7.46 21.09
N PHE A 464 18.57 -6.66 20.23
CA PHE A 464 19.43 -7.13 19.14
C PHE A 464 20.79 -6.40 19.15
N PRO A 465 21.55 -6.49 20.27
CA PRO A 465 22.87 -5.87 20.34
C PRO A 465 23.78 -6.48 19.26
N GLY A 466 24.42 -5.61 18.48
CA GLY A 466 25.33 -6.02 17.39
C GLY A 466 24.69 -6.16 16.01
N ILE A 467 23.37 -5.96 15.88
CA ILE A 467 22.71 -5.83 14.58
C ILE A 467 22.64 -4.34 14.20
N ILE A 468 22.93 -4.02 12.93
CA ILE A 468 22.70 -2.69 12.36
C ILE A 468 21.36 -2.76 11.60
N PRO A 469 20.24 -2.32 12.20
CA PRO A 469 18.93 -2.47 11.61
C PRO A 469 18.75 -1.59 10.36
N ARG A 470 18.32 -2.19 9.24
CA ARG A 470 17.91 -1.42 8.05
C ARG A 470 16.53 -0.79 8.22
N HIS A 471 15.62 -1.52 8.87
CA HIS A 471 14.22 -1.15 9.04
C HIS A 471 13.89 -0.87 10.50
N LEU A 472 12.92 0.03 10.75
CA LEU A 472 12.44 0.33 12.10
C LEU A 472 11.72 -0.86 12.74
N PHE A 473 11.09 -1.71 11.92
CA PHE A 473 10.41 -2.93 12.36
C PHE A 473 11.02 -4.14 11.68
N LEU A 474 11.55 -5.09 12.46
CA LEU A 474 12.34 -6.21 11.99
C LEU A 474 11.59 -7.54 12.07
N GLN A 475 11.86 -8.41 11.10
CA GLN A 475 11.54 -9.83 11.24
C GLN A 475 12.37 -10.44 12.37
N ARG A 476 11.74 -11.08 13.36
CA ARG A 476 12.43 -11.65 14.55
C ARG A 476 13.16 -12.97 14.26
N THR A 477 12.74 -13.73 13.24
CA THR A 477 13.27 -15.07 12.94
C THR A 477 13.93 -15.11 11.57
N GLY A 478 15.07 -15.82 11.41
CA GLY A 478 15.73 -15.95 10.10
C GLY A 478 16.17 -14.62 9.47
N ASN A 479 16.56 -13.66 10.32
CA ASN A 479 16.96 -12.30 9.96
C ASN A 479 18.23 -11.89 10.74
N ARG A 480 19.25 -12.76 10.72
CA ARG A 480 20.48 -12.56 11.50
C ARG A 480 21.19 -11.24 11.17
N GLN A 481 21.02 -10.73 9.94
CA GLN A 481 21.62 -9.48 9.47
C GLN A 481 20.78 -8.24 9.79
N GLY A 482 19.53 -8.39 10.27
CA GLY A 482 18.65 -7.26 10.56
C GLY A 482 18.16 -6.48 9.34
N ASP A 483 18.25 -7.05 8.15
CA ASP A 483 17.94 -6.40 6.88
C ASP A 483 16.50 -6.67 6.41
N LYS A 484 15.80 -7.63 7.01
CA LYS A 484 14.42 -7.98 6.63
C LYS A 484 13.37 -7.22 7.47
N PRO A 485 12.40 -6.54 6.82
CA PRO A 485 11.33 -5.86 7.54
C PRO A 485 10.37 -6.86 8.19
N TYR A 486 9.63 -6.41 9.19
CA TYR A 486 8.63 -7.20 9.89
C TYR A 486 7.65 -7.86 8.87
N PRO A 487 7.34 -9.17 8.93
CA PRO A 487 6.55 -9.82 7.86
C PRO A 487 5.08 -9.37 7.83
N SER A 488 4.57 -9.03 6.64
CA SER A 488 3.17 -8.59 6.48
C SER A 488 2.16 -9.66 6.91
N GLY A 489 2.40 -10.93 6.57
CA GLY A 489 1.54 -12.04 6.97
C GLY A 489 1.47 -12.25 8.48
N THR A 490 2.59 -12.08 9.18
CA THR A 490 2.65 -12.11 10.65
C THR A 490 1.84 -10.97 11.23
N TYR A 491 2.02 -9.75 10.71
CA TYR A 491 1.31 -8.57 11.21
C TYR A 491 -0.21 -8.72 11.08
N SER A 492 -0.70 -9.13 9.91
CA SER A 492 -2.13 -9.38 9.69
C SER A 492 -2.66 -10.53 10.56
N TRP A 493 -1.85 -11.56 10.84
CA TRP A 493 -2.26 -12.64 11.74
C TRP A 493 -2.36 -12.16 13.19
N MET A 494 -1.34 -11.45 13.69
CA MET A 494 -1.31 -10.87 15.02
C MET A 494 -2.54 -10.00 15.30
N LEU A 495 -2.86 -9.07 14.39
CA LEU A 495 -4.03 -8.21 14.54
C LEU A 495 -5.36 -8.98 14.54
N ARG A 496 -5.46 -10.07 13.79
CA ARG A 496 -6.66 -10.93 13.80
C ARG A 496 -6.80 -11.67 15.11
N GLU A 497 -5.73 -12.28 15.61
CA GLU A 497 -5.76 -12.99 16.90
C GLU A 497 -6.03 -12.02 18.05
N PHE A 498 -5.39 -10.84 18.03
CA PHE A 498 -5.67 -9.77 18.96
C PHE A 498 -7.15 -9.38 18.95
N SER A 499 -7.72 -9.08 17.77
CA SER A 499 -9.14 -8.68 17.63
C SER A 499 -10.11 -9.73 18.16
N LYS A 500 -9.79 -11.03 18.05
CA LYS A 500 -10.63 -12.12 18.61
C LYS A 500 -10.69 -12.10 20.14
N ILE A 501 -9.63 -11.64 20.80
CA ILE A 501 -9.53 -11.59 22.27
C ILE A 501 -10.21 -10.33 22.80
N VAL A 502 -9.87 -9.16 22.24
CA VAL A 502 -10.31 -7.86 22.76
C VAL A 502 -11.73 -7.49 22.34
N LYS A 503 -12.23 -8.01 21.21
CA LYS A 503 -13.61 -7.81 20.74
C LYS A 503 -14.09 -6.34 20.84
N ILE A 504 -13.34 -5.45 20.20
CA ILE A 504 -13.67 -4.03 20.14
C ILE A 504 -14.92 -3.83 19.27
N THR A 505 -15.80 -2.93 19.69
CA THR A 505 -17.02 -2.56 18.95
C THR A 505 -17.04 -1.07 18.64
N ASP A 506 -17.76 -0.68 17.60
CA ASP A 506 -18.16 0.70 17.38
C ASP A 506 -19.35 1.10 18.29
N SER A 507 -19.77 2.36 18.19
CA SER A 507 -20.92 2.94 18.90
C SER A 507 -22.25 2.27 18.60
N GLN A 508 -22.35 1.53 17.49
CA GLN A 508 -23.53 0.75 17.11
C GLN A 508 -23.43 -0.71 17.59
N GLY A 509 -22.41 -1.05 18.37
CA GLY A 509 -22.18 -2.39 18.89
C GLY A 509 -21.64 -3.38 17.86
N LYS A 510 -21.24 -2.92 16.67
CA LYS A 510 -20.71 -3.80 15.62
C LYS A 510 -19.21 -4.06 15.85
N PRO A 511 -18.73 -5.31 15.72
CA PRO A 511 -17.32 -5.63 15.91
C PRO A 511 -16.39 -4.93 14.90
N ILE A 512 -15.31 -4.32 15.41
CA ILE A 512 -14.22 -3.76 14.60
C ILE A 512 -13.04 -4.72 14.55
N GLY A 513 -12.72 -5.19 13.35
CA GLY A 513 -11.52 -5.99 13.08
C GLY A 513 -10.31 -5.10 12.77
N LEU A 514 -9.33 -5.06 13.69
CA LEU A 514 -8.15 -4.20 13.54
C LEU A 514 -7.22 -4.63 12.40
N SER A 515 -7.36 -5.86 11.90
CA SER A 515 -6.66 -6.31 10.69
C SER A 515 -7.07 -5.54 9.42
N HIS A 516 -8.19 -4.81 9.43
CA HIS A 516 -8.61 -3.91 8.35
C HIS A 516 -7.96 -2.53 8.52
N THR A 517 -6.63 -2.50 8.47
CA THR A 517 -5.82 -1.32 8.83
C THR A 517 -6.09 -0.08 7.98
N HIS A 518 -6.71 -0.22 6.80
CA HIS A 518 -7.09 0.92 5.97
C HIS A 518 -8.11 1.84 6.65
N ARG A 519 -8.90 1.34 7.62
CA ARG A 519 -9.85 2.15 8.38
C ARG A 519 -9.18 3.27 9.17
N PHE A 520 -7.98 3.04 9.73
CA PHE A 520 -7.23 4.08 10.43
C PHE A 520 -6.80 5.22 9.52
N ARG A 521 -6.42 4.87 8.29
CA ARG A 521 -6.14 5.88 7.27
C ARG A 521 -7.38 6.67 6.91
N HIS A 522 -8.51 6.01 6.70
CA HIS A 522 -9.76 6.73 6.42
C HIS A 522 -10.10 7.67 7.58
N THR A 523 -10.01 7.16 8.80
CA THR A 523 -10.27 7.90 10.03
C THR A 523 -9.41 9.15 10.15
N LYS A 524 -8.08 9.02 10.03
CA LYS A 524 -7.17 10.16 10.13
C LYS A 524 -7.43 11.18 9.02
N LEU A 525 -7.64 10.75 7.77
CA LEU A 525 -7.86 11.66 6.65
C LEU A 525 -9.22 12.36 6.73
N THR A 526 -10.27 11.68 7.19
CA THR A 526 -11.58 12.30 7.46
C THR A 526 -11.46 13.33 8.58
N ARG A 527 -10.82 13.01 9.72
CA ARG A 527 -10.62 13.98 10.82
C ARG A 527 -9.80 15.20 10.39
N LEU A 528 -8.72 14.99 9.63
CA LEU A 528 -7.96 16.09 9.05
C LEU A 528 -8.80 16.92 8.07
N ALA A 529 -9.67 16.25 7.30
CA ALA A 529 -10.64 16.97 6.51
C ALA A 529 -11.56 17.78 7.42
N GLU A 530 -12.23 17.20 8.42
CA GLU A 530 -13.15 17.88 9.37
C GLU A 530 -12.53 19.13 10.00
N LEU A 531 -11.22 19.11 10.32
CA LEU A 531 -10.46 20.27 10.82
C LEU A 531 -10.28 21.42 9.80
N GLY A 532 -10.74 21.26 8.56
CA GLY A 532 -10.77 22.33 7.56
C GLY A 532 -9.54 22.36 6.65
N LEU A 533 -8.69 21.33 6.66
CA LEU A 533 -7.47 21.34 5.85
C LEU A 533 -7.81 21.43 4.34
N PRO A 534 -7.12 22.30 3.57
CA PRO A 534 -7.33 22.39 2.13
C PRO A 534 -7.08 21.06 1.42
N VAL A 535 -7.84 20.78 0.36
CA VAL A 535 -7.78 19.51 -0.42
C VAL A 535 -6.36 19.19 -0.87
N HIS A 536 -5.59 20.17 -1.33
CA HIS A 536 -4.21 19.97 -1.78
C HIS A 536 -3.27 19.56 -0.64
N VAL A 537 -3.50 20.06 0.59
CA VAL A 537 -2.74 19.66 1.79
C VAL A 537 -3.10 18.23 2.18
N LEU A 538 -4.38 17.87 2.17
CA LEU A 538 -4.85 16.50 2.41
C LEU A 538 -4.31 15.52 1.38
N MET A 539 -4.29 15.90 0.09
CA MET A 539 -3.70 15.11 -0.99
C MET A 539 -2.21 14.85 -0.74
N ARG A 540 -1.45 15.91 -0.39
CA ARG A 540 -0.03 15.79 -0.06
C ARG A 540 0.19 14.92 1.16
N TYR A 541 -0.54 15.16 2.24
CA TYR A 541 -0.47 14.36 3.45
C TYR A 541 -0.78 12.90 3.15
N ALA A 542 -1.88 12.62 2.44
CA ALA A 542 -2.28 11.26 2.08
C ALA A 542 -1.30 10.58 1.10
N GLY A 543 -0.59 11.34 0.26
CA GLY A 543 0.09 10.79 -0.91
C GLY A 543 -0.94 10.28 -1.91
N HIS A 544 -1.85 11.15 -2.34
CA HIS A 544 -2.79 10.90 -3.45
C HIS A 544 -2.34 11.67 -4.69
N ALA A 545 -2.29 10.98 -5.83
CA ALA A 545 -1.90 11.59 -7.11
C ALA A 545 -3.04 12.42 -7.73
N THR A 546 -4.30 12.09 -7.42
CA THR A 546 -5.47 12.75 -8.01
C THR A 546 -6.41 13.31 -6.93
N PRO A 547 -7.05 14.47 -7.17
CA PRO A 547 -8.01 15.05 -6.23
C PRO A 547 -9.18 14.12 -5.93
N SER A 548 -9.64 13.33 -6.92
CA SER A 548 -10.77 12.41 -6.77
C SER A 548 -10.59 11.44 -5.59
N MET A 549 -9.36 10.95 -5.35
CA MET A 549 -9.07 10.08 -4.21
C MET A 549 -9.24 10.78 -2.86
N THR A 550 -8.94 12.08 -2.78
CA THR A 550 -9.10 12.88 -1.57
C THR A 550 -10.53 13.40 -1.40
N MET A 551 -11.22 13.69 -2.51
CA MET A 551 -12.58 14.21 -2.47
C MET A 551 -13.56 13.29 -1.72
N HIS A 552 -13.28 11.99 -1.65
CA HIS A 552 -14.05 11.09 -0.79
C HIS A 552 -14.09 11.56 0.67
N TYR A 553 -12.98 12.01 1.26
CA TYR A 553 -12.95 12.50 2.65
C TYR A 553 -13.64 13.86 2.84
N VAL A 554 -13.76 14.63 1.76
CA VAL A 554 -14.30 15.99 1.79
C VAL A 554 -15.79 16.00 1.47
N ALA A 555 -16.28 15.06 0.66
CA ALA A 555 -17.68 15.00 0.23
C ALA A 555 -18.69 14.82 1.38
N ALA A 556 -18.26 14.26 2.51
CA ALA A 556 -19.05 14.21 3.75
C ALA A 556 -19.36 15.61 4.34
N ARG A 557 -18.75 16.68 3.80
CA ARG A 557 -19.05 18.07 4.16
C ARG A 557 -20.32 18.65 3.55
N GLN A 558 -20.99 18.01 2.60
CA GLN A 558 -22.05 18.70 1.87
C GLN A 558 -23.12 19.30 2.82
N GLU A 559 -23.47 18.54 3.87
CA GLU A 559 -24.38 18.98 4.93
C GLU A 559 -23.77 20.06 5.86
N HIS A 560 -22.48 19.97 6.19
CA HIS A 560 -21.77 20.98 7.00
C HIS A 560 -21.47 22.28 6.23
N ALA A 561 -21.23 22.19 4.92
CA ALA A 561 -21.02 23.33 4.03
C ALA A 561 -22.35 24.06 3.77
N GLU A 562 -23.44 23.30 3.57
CA GLU A 562 -24.81 23.81 3.57
C GLU A 562 -25.10 24.56 4.88
N GLN A 563 -24.85 23.92 6.03
CA GLN A 563 -25.08 24.52 7.34
C GLN A 563 -24.19 25.74 7.59
N ALA A 564 -22.92 25.72 7.21
CA ALA A 564 -22.02 26.87 7.34
C ALA A 564 -22.44 28.03 6.42
N PHE A 565 -22.89 27.73 5.20
CA PHE A 565 -23.41 28.74 4.28
C PHE A 565 -24.68 29.40 4.84
N LEU A 566 -25.63 28.59 5.32
CA LEU A 566 -26.89 29.05 5.91
C LEU A 566 -26.68 29.79 7.25
N ALA A 567 -25.68 29.39 8.03
CA ALA A 567 -25.34 30.02 9.31
C ALA A 567 -24.54 31.33 9.14
N THR A 568 -23.88 31.52 8.00
CA THR A 568 -23.12 32.75 7.75
C THR A 568 -24.06 33.88 7.41
N THR A 569 -23.94 34.98 8.14
CA THR A 569 -24.69 36.20 7.87
C THR A 569 -24.29 36.78 6.52
N LYS A 570 -25.24 36.89 5.59
CA LYS A 570 -25.01 37.44 4.24
C LYS A 570 -25.54 38.86 4.14
N LEU A 571 -24.82 39.72 3.41
CA LEU A 571 -25.12 41.15 3.27
C LEU A 571 -25.31 41.53 1.80
N ARG A 572 -26.31 42.36 1.49
CA ARG A 572 -26.38 43.06 0.19
C ARG A 572 -25.40 44.21 0.14
N ALA A 573 -25.17 44.76 -1.04
CA ALA A 573 -24.35 45.96 -1.27
C ALA A 573 -24.70 47.16 -0.36
N ASP A 574 -25.95 47.28 0.04
CA ASP A 574 -26.44 48.34 0.93
C ASP A 574 -26.28 48.01 2.43
N GLY A 575 -25.62 46.90 2.78
CA GLY A 575 -25.43 46.45 4.16
C GLY A 575 -26.65 45.77 4.79
N THR A 576 -27.73 45.52 4.04
CA THR A 576 -28.89 44.80 4.57
C THR A 576 -28.63 43.30 4.68
N HIS A 577 -29.09 42.69 5.77
CA HIS A 577 -28.97 41.24 6.00
C HIS A 577 -29.92 40.45 5.10
N VAL A 578 -29.41 39.33 4.57
CA VAL A 578 -30.19 38.36 3.80
C VAL A 578 -30.11 37.00 4.46
N SER A 579 -31.26 36.43 4.78
CA SER A 579 -31.39 35.02 5.16
C SER A 579 -31.61 34.19 3.91
N PHE A 580 -30.82 33.14 3.73
CA PHE A 580 -31.02 32.18 2.67
C PHE A 580 -31.74 30.94 3.19
N SER A 581 -32.65 30.39 2.39
CA SER A 581 -33.23 29.07 2.59
C SER A 581 -32.37 28.00 1.89
N ARG A 582 -32.71 26.72 2.11
CA ARG A 582 -32.05 25.60 1.42
C ARG A 582 -32.26 25.66 -0.11
N ASP A 583 -33.45 26.06 -0.56
CA ASP A 583 -33.76 26.22 -1.98
C ASP A 583 -32.94 27.37 -2.62
N ASP A 584 -32.60 28.39 -1.85
CA ASP A 584 -31.75 29.48 -2.32
C ASP A 584 -30.27 29.05 -2.43
N HIS A 585 -29.80 28.18 -1.53
CA HIS A 585 -28.47 27.55 -1.63
C HIS A 585 -28.37 26.67 -2.87
N ASP A 586 -29.39 25.86 -3.16
CA ASP A 586 -29.40 24.97 -4.33
C ASP A 586 -29.46 25.75 -5.65
N SER A 587 -30.15 26.89 -5.67
CA SER A 587 -30.16 27.82 -6.82
C SER A 587 -28.88 28.65 -6.96
N LEU A 588 -28.08 28.79 -5.90
CA LEU A 588 -26.71 29.33 -5.91
C LEU A 588 -25.67 28.31 -6.42
N HIS A 589 -25.90 27.01 -6.19
CA HIS A 589 -25.02 25.91 -6.60
C HIS A 589 -25.14 25.50 -8.08
N LEU A 590 -25.19 26.47 -8.98
CA LEU A 590 -24.94 26.25 -10.42
C LEU A 590 -23.44 26.24 -10.71
N PHE A 591 -22.77 25.15 -10.31
CA PHE A 591 -21.36 24.84 -10.57
C PHE A 591 -20.92 24.77 -12.05
N ASN A 592 -21.71 25.27 -12.99
CA ASN A 592 -21.37 25.31 -14.42
C ASN A 592 -21.13 26.71 -14.99
N ARG A 593 -21.20 27.80 -14.19
CA ARG A 593 -20.87 29.14 -14.70
C ARG A 593 -20.05 29.98 -13.71
N ALA A 594 -18.82 30.30 -14.12
CA ALA A 594 -17.88 31.11 -13.36
C ALA A 594 -18.28 32.60 -13.27
N ASP A 595 -19.27 33.06 -14.06
CA ASP A 595 -19.72 34.46 -14.11
C ASP A 595 -20.49 34.92 -12.85
N ARG A 596 -20.79 34.00 -11.91
CA ARG A 596 -21.53 34.28 -10.68
C ARG A 596 -20.65 34.42 -9.43
N PHE A 597 -19.39 34.03 -9.53
CA PHE A 597 -18.39 34.21 -8.48
C PHE A 597 -17.64 35.52 -8.72
N LEU A 598 -17.78 36.46 -7.79
CA LEU A 598 -17.08 37.73 -7.82
C LEU A 598 -15.92 37.69 -6.82
N PRO A 599 -14.83 38.45 -7.04
CA PRO A 599 -13.72 38.51 -6.09
C PRO A 599 -14.13 38.95 -4.67
N HIS A 600 -15.23 39.68 -4.55
CA HIS A 600 -15.73 40.31 -3.34
C HIS A 600 -17.14 39.81 -2.92
N GLY A 601 -17.67 38.76 -3.55
CA GLY A 601 -18.98 38.19 -3.20
C GLY A 601 -19.61 37.34 -4.32
N TRP A 602 -20.93 37.34 -4.38
CA TRP A 602 -21.74 36.55 -5.31
C TRP A 602 -22.79 37.38 -6.03
N CYS A 603 -23.17 36.95 -7.24
CA CYS A 603 -24.28 37.50 -8.00
C CYS A 603 -25.50 36.57 -7.94
N LEU A 604 -26.61 37.05 -7.34
CA LEU A 604 -27.89 36.34 -7.23
C LEU A 604 -28.82 36.54 -8.42
N LEU A 605 -28.32 37.02 -9.56
CA LEU A 605 -29.17 37.17 -10.75
C LEU A 605 -29.68 35.78 -11.19
N PRO A 606 -30.99 35.62 -11.48
CA PRO A 606 -31.56 34.32 -11.80
C PRO A 606 -30.82 33.58 -12.94
N PRO A 607 -30.72 32.23 -12.90
CA PRO A 607 -29.86 31.45 -13.80
C PRO A 607 -30.11 31.63 -15.31
N LEU A 608 -31.34 31.99 -15.68
CA LEU A 608 -31.74 32.21 -17.08
C LEU A 608 -31.39 33.62 -17.61
N GLN A 609 -30.86 34.51 -16.77
CA GLN A 609 -30.56 35.90 -17.11
C GLN A 609 -29.05 36.16 -17.22
N THR A 610 -28.65 36.90 -18.26
CA THR A 610 -27.28 37.38 -18.48
C THR A 610 -27.12 38.80 -17.97
N CYS A 611 -26.00 39.09 -17.30
CA CYS A 611 -25.67 40.43 -16.83
C CYS A 611 -24.95 41.21 -17.94
N ASP A 612 -25.44 42.41 -18.26
CA ASP A 612 -24.80 43.39 -19.16
C ASP A 612 -24.04 44.49 -18.38
N LYS A 613 -24.18 44.50 -17.04
CA LYS A 613 -23.57 45.50 -16.15
C LYS A 613 -22.15 45.08 -15.75
N GLY A 614 -21.18 45.39 -16.60
CA GLY A 614 -19.76 45.26 -16.25
C GLY A 614 -19.39 46.17 -15.05
N ASN A 615 -18.77 45.60 -14.01
CA ASN A 615 -18.15 46.30 -12.86
C ASN A 615 -19.07 47.15 -11.97
N ALA A 616 -20.39 46.93 -11.97
CA ALA A 616 -21.34 47.67 -11.12
C ALA A 616 -21.86 46.86 -9.91
N CYS A 617 -21.17 45.78 -9.52
CA CYS A 617 -21.67 44.83 -8.52
C CYS A 617 -21.92 45.46 -7.15
N LEU A 618 -21.04 46.34 -6.68
CA LEU A 618 -21.16 47.03 -5.39
C LEU A 618 -22.28 48.07 -5.31
N THR A 619 -22.97 48.32 -6.42
CA THR A 619 -24.20 49.14 -6.47
C THR A 619 -25.38 48.34 -7.03
N CYS A 620 -25.21 47.04 -7.22
CA CYS A 620 -26.21 46.14 -7.79
C CYS A 620 -27.10 45.55 -6.70
N SER A 621 -28.41 45.52 -6.95
CA SER A 621 -29.38 44.97 -5.99
C SER A 621 -29.26 43.46 -5.79
N VAL A 622 -28.68 42.72 -6.74
CA VAL A 622 -28.51 41.26 -6.67
C VAL A 622 -27.11 40.82 -6.20
N PHE A 623 -26.27 41.76 -5.75
CA PHE A 623 -24.98 41.44 -5.16
C PHE A 623 -25.13 41.06 -3.68
N VAL A 624 -24.43 40.00 -3.28
CA VAL A 624 -24.36 39.57 -1.88
C VAL A 624 -22.94 39.20 -1.49
N THR A 625 -22.55 39.50 -0.25
CA THR A 625 -21.23 39.19 0.32
C THR A 625 -21.34 38.70 1.75
N ASP A 626 -20.21 38.31 2.35
CA ASP A 626 -20.09 37.90 3.75
C ASP A 626 -18.66 38.08 4.28
N ALA A 627 -18.44 37.66 5.53
CA ALA A 627 -17.14 37.75 6.18
C ALA A 627 -16.00 37.01 5.45
N SER A 628 -16.30 35.98 4.65
CA SER A 628 -15.26 35.26 3.89
C SER A 628 -14.61 36.11 2.79
N HIS A 629 -15.28 37.18 2.36
CA HIS A 629 -14.80 38.13 1.36
C HIS A 629 -14.19 39.40 1.95
N GLN A 630 -14.09 39.50 3.29
CA GLN A 630 -13.64 40.72 3.98
C GLN A 630 -12.28 41.23 3.45
N SER A 631 -11.29 40.34 3.31
CA SER A 631 -9.97 40.73 2.80
C SER A 631 -9.99 41.28 1.36
N ALA A 632 -10.94 40.83 0.54
CA ALA A 632 -11.12 41.36 -0.83
C ALA A 632 -11.82 42.72 -0.81
N LEU A 633 -12.80 42.91 0.07
CA LEU A 633 -13.48 44.20 0.29
C LEU A 633 -12.51 45.27 0.81
N GLU A 634 -11.66 44.94 1.78
CA GLU A 634 -10.63 45.85 2.33
C GLU A 634 -9.62 46.29 1.27
N ARG A 635 -9.17 45.33 0.44
CA ARG A 635 -8.26 45.64 -0.67
C ARG A 635 -8.91 46.56 -1.69
N GLN A 636 -10.15 46.27 -2.09
CA GLN A 636 -10.87 47.08 -3.08
C GLN A 636 -11.18 48.49 -2.54
N LEU A 637 -11.45 48.64 -1.24
CA LEU A 637 -11.64 49.95 -0.60
C LEU A 637 -10.36 50.79 -0.74
N THR A 638 -9.21 50.21 -0.36
CA THR A 638 -7.90 50.87 -0.42
C THR A 638 -7.54 51.30 -1.86
N GLU A 639 -7.80 50.42 -2.84
CA GLU A 639 -7.56 50.70 -4.26
C GLU A 639 -8.48 51.82 -4.79
N THR A 640 -9.75 51.81 -4.38
CA THR A 640 -10.74 52.83 -4.77
C THR A 640 -10.39 54.20 -4.20
N GLU A 641 -9.99 54.27 -2.93
CA GLU A 641 -9.51 55.51 -2.31
C GLU A 641 -8.27 56.07 -3.03
N SER A 642 -7.29 55.21 -3.29
CA SER A 642 -6.07 55.58 -4.00
C SER A 642 -6.38 56.09 -5.42
N LEU A 643 -7.36 55.51 -6.10
CA LEU A 643 -7.79 55.93 -7.43
C LEU A 643 -8.51 57.28 -7.39
N ILE A 644 -9.43 57.49 -6.44
CA ILE A 644 -10.11 58.78 -6.25
C ILE A 644 -9.08 59.88 -6.02
N ASN A 645 -8.17 59.70 -5.06
CA ASN A 645 -7.16 60.70 -4.69
C ASN A 645 -6.23 61.06 -5.85
N ARG A 646 -5.71 60.06 -6.58
CA ARG A 646 -4.84 60.32 -7.74
C ARG A 646 -5.58 61.09 -8.84
N SER A 647 -6.81 60.70 -9.16
CA SER A 647 -7.57 61.31 -10.26
C SER A 647 -8.05 62.72 -9.93
N THR A 648 -8.48 63.00 -8.70
CA THR A 648 -8.90 64.34 -8.27
C THR A 648 -7.71 65.30 -8.20
N THR A 649 -6.56 64.83 -7.68
CA THR A 649 -5.31 65.60 -7.67
C THR A 649 -4.86 65.94 -9.09
N ALA A 650 -4.79 64.95 -9.98
CA ALA A 650 -4.38 65.17 -11.37
C ALA A 650 -5.38 66.05 -12.16
N PHE A 651 -6.66 66.07 -11.77
CA PHE A 651 -7.64 67.00 -12.35
C PHE A 651 -7.39 68.43 -11.87
N GLN A 652 -7.13 68.61 -10.57
CA GLN A 652 -6.84 69.92 -9.98
C GLN A 652 -5.55 70.52 -10.54
N GLU A 653 -4.50 69.73 -10.69
CA GLU A 653 -3.24 70.16 -11.32
C GLU A 653 -3.44 70.59 -12.77
N ARG A 654 -4.29 69.90 -13.53
CA ARG A 654 -4.53 70.21 -14.96
C ARG A 654 -5.47 71.39 -15.19
N HIS A 655 -6.46 71.60 -14.32
CA HIS A 655 -7.53 72.57 -14.57
C HIS A 655 -7.56 73.73 -13.57
N GLY A 656 -6.64 73.76 -12.58
CA GLY A 656 -6.53 74.83 -11.59
C GLY A 656 -7.71 74.94 -10.63
N ARG A 657 -8.62 73.96 -10.62
CA ARG A 657 -9.83 73.91 -9.79
C ARG A 657 -10.13 72.47 -9.38
N PRO A 658 -10.78 72.24 -8.22
CA PRO A 658 -11.15 70.90 -7.80
C PRO A 658 -12.12 70.24 -8.79
N MET A 659 -12.11 68.91 -8.85
CA MET A 659 -13.06 68.15 -9.65
C MET A 659 -14.50 68.44 -9.18
N PRO A 660 -15.43 68.82 -10.07
CA PRO A 660 -16.81 69.10 -9.69
C PRO A 660 -17.47 67.90 -8.99
N GLU A 661 -18.24 68.17 -7.95
CA GLU A 661 -18.95 67.16 -7.15
C GLU A 661 -19.98 66.37 -7.97
N ASP A 662 -20.51 66.95 -9.04
CA ASP A 662 -21.46 66.35 -9.98
C ASP A 662 -20.78 65.56 -11.12
N ASN A 663 -19.45 65.43 -11.09
CA ASN A 663 -18.72 64.63 -12.07
C ASN A 663 -19.14 63.16 -12.00
N VAL A 664 -19.63 62.62 -13.11
CA VAL A 664 -20.18 61.25 -13.20
C VAL A 664 -19.18 60.18 -12.73
N TRP A 665 -17.90 60.31 -13.06
CA TRP A 665 -16.88 59.35 -12.63
C TRP A 665 -16.65 59.43 -11.11
N LEU A 666 -16.57 60.65 -10.56
CA LEU A 666 -16.38 60.88 -9.14
C LEU A 666 -17.57 60.38 -8.31
N LEU A 667 -18.79 60.63 -8.79
CA LEU A 667 -20.02 60.14 -8.19
C LEU A 667 -20.05 58.61 -8.14
N GLN A 668 -19.70 57.92 -9.23
CA GLN A 668 -19.67 56.46 -9.28
C GLN A 668 -18.63 55.87 -8.33
N ARG A 669 -17.41 56.43 -8.28
CA ARG A 669 -16.34 55.94 -7.40
C ARG A 669 -16.64 56.22 -5.92
N ARG A 670 -17.26 57.35 -5.60
CA ARG A 670 -17.73 57.63 -4.24
C ARG A 670 -18.87 56.72 -3.80
N ALA A 671 -19.78 56.37 -4.70
CA ALA A 671 -20.82 55.39 -4.40
C ALA A 671 -20.23 54.00 -4.11
N GLU A 672 -19.22 53.57 -4.86
CA GLU A 672 -18.48 52.33 -4.61
C GLU A 672 -17.75 52.35 -3.26
N HIS A 673 -17.04 53.45 -2.97
CA HIS A 673 -16.35 53.67 -1.70
C HIS A 673 -17.32 53.62 -0.50
N ALA A 674 -18.47 54.29 -0.61
CA ALA A 674 -19.50 54.29 0.43
C ALA A 674 -20.10 52.89 0.66
N ALA A 675 -20.35 52.12 -0.42
CA ALA A 675 -20.84 50.75 -0.31
C ALA A 675 -19.83 49.83 0.41
N LEU A 676 -18.54 49.92 0.04
CA LEU A 676 -17.46 49.15 0.67
C LEU A 676 -17.29 49.48 2.15
N THR A 677 -17.27 50.77 2.48
CA THR A 677 -17.17 51.25 3.87
C THR A 677 -18.32 50.71 4.71
N LYS A 678 -19.56 50.85 4.21
CA LYS A 678 -20.76 50.36 4.91
C LYS A 678 -20.75 48.86 5.10
N LEU A 679 -20.32 48.09 4.09
CA LEU A 679 -20.21 46.63 4.19
C LEU A 679 -19.21 46.22 5.27
N LEU A 680 -18.02 46.84 5.30
CA LEU A 680 -16.99 46.55 6.29
C LEU A 680 -17.42 46.94 7.70
N ASP A 681 -18.01 48.12 7.89
CA ASP A 681 -18.58 48.55 9.18
C ASP A 681 -19.64 47.57 9.71
N THR A 682 -20.49 47.06 8.80
CA THR A 682 -21.53 46.07 9.15
C THR A 682 -20.90 44.72 9.54
N LEU A 683 -19.86 44.28 8.83
CA LEU A 683 -19.12 43.06 9.13
C LEU A 683 -18.34 43.16 10.46
N HIS A 684 -17.77 44.33 10.78
CA HIS A 684 -17.00 44.55 12.00
C HIS A 684 -17.89 44.75 13.24
N SER A 685 -19.06 45.38 13.09
CA SER A 685 -20.00 45.62 14.21
C SER A 685 -20.77 44.35 14.63
N LYS A 686 -20.90 43.38 13.74
CA LYS A 686 -21.45 42.04 14.01
C LYS A 686 -20.65 40.99 13.24
N PRO A 687 -19.45 40.61 13.72
CA PRO A 687 -18.73 39.50 13.11
C PRO A 687 -19.66 38.29 13.16
N GLY A 688 -19.90 37.66 12.01
CA GLY A 688 -20.81 36.53 11.91
C GLY A 688 -20.34 35.39 12.80
N CYS A 689 -20.77 35.39 14.06
CA CYS A 689 -20.65 34.23 14.92
C CYS A 689 -21.53 33.16 14.29
N ALA A 690 -20.96 32.03 13.92
CA ALA A 690 -21.74 30.83 13.68
C ALA A 690 -22.58 30.60 14.94
N VAL A 691 -23.90 30.83 14.85
CA VAL A 691 -24.80 30.52 15.95
C VAL A 691 -24.71 29.01 16.17
N GLN A 692 -24.09 28.60 17.27
CA GLN A 692 -24.15 27.22 17.75
C GLN A 692 -25.63 26.86 17.85
N GLY A 693 -26.07 25.92 17.00
CA GLY A 693 -27.37 25.27 17.20
C GLY A 693 -27.42 24.68 18.61
N ALA A 694 -28.55 24.85 19.28
CA ALA A 694 -28.80 24.26 20.59
C ALA A 694 -28.59 22.74 20.52
N GLY A 695 -27.50 22.24 21.11
CA GLY A 695 -27.15 20.81 21.15
C GLY A 695 -25.67 20.47 20.95
N CYS A 696 -24.85 21.37 20.41
CA CYS A 696 -23.41 21.11 20.21
C CYS A 696 -22.58 21.72 21.35
N GLY A 697 -21.96 20.87 22.18
CA GLY A 697 -20.99 21.28 23.18
C GLY A 697 -19.83 22.09 22.55
N ALA A 698 -19.27 23.01 23.33
CA ALA A 698 -18.18 23.88 22.90
C ALA A 698 -17.03 23.07 22.28
N VAL A 699 -16.55 23.52 21.11
CA VAL A 699 -15.32 23.01 20.49
C VAL A 699 -14.17 23.30 21.45
N PRO A 700 -13.38 22.30 21.89
CA PRO A 700 -12.15 22.59 22.60
C PRO A 700 -11.17 23.18 21.58
N THR A 701 -10.92 24.48 21.68
CA THR A 701 -9.77 25.12 21.04
C THR A 701 -8.52 24.72 21.80
N GLY A 702 -7.91 23.61 21.40
CA GLY A 702 -6.66 23.10 21.97
C GLY A 702 -6.40 21.66 21.58
N SER A 703 -5.13 21.28 21.48
CA SER A 703 -4.71 19.88 21.48
C SER A 703 -5.27 19.21 22.74
N VAL A 704 -6.11 18.20 22.59
CA VAL A 704 -6.46 17.32 23.70
C VAL A 704 -5.18 16.54 24.02
N PRO A 705 -4.54 16.75 25.19
CA PRO A 705 -3.34 16.00 25.53
C PRO A 705 -3.73 14.54 25.71
N LEU A 706 -3.23 13.64 24.87
CA LEU A 706 -3.24 12.22 25.20
C LEU A 706 -2.27 12.03 26.36
N THR A 707 -2.81 12.00 27.58
CA THR A 707 -2.00 11.69 28.76
C THR A 707 -1.74 10.18 28.77
N LEU A 708 -0.74 9.74 28.00
CA LEU A 708 -0.18 8.40 28.13
C LEU A 708 0.76 8.42 29.33
N ASP A 709 0.34 7.79 30.44
CA ASP A 709 1.20 7.57 31.60
C ASP A 709 2.25 6.49 31.27
N LEU A 710 3.34 6.91 30.60
CA LEU A 710 4.48 6.06 30.24
C LEU A 710 5.38 5.72 31.45
N VAL A 711 5.07 6.21 32.66
CA VAL A 711 5.98 6.16 33.82
C VAL A 711 5.64 5.01 34.76
N ARG A 712 4.46 4.39 34.66
CA ARG A 712 3.97 3.39 35.63
C ARG A 712 4.72 2.05 35.67
N HIS A 713 5.74 1.84 34.82
CA HIS A 713 6.62 0.66 34.87
C HIS A 713 8.03 0.94 35.41
N ARG A 714 8.32 2.14 35.93
CA ARG A 714 9.58 2.36 36.64
C ARG A 714 9.49 1.91 38.10
N ARG A 715 10.20 0.81 38.37
CA ARG A 715 10.66 0.24 39.67
C ARG A 715 9.64 -0.69 40.33
N THR A 716 10.00 -1.92 40.70
CA THR A 716 11.16 -2.24 41.54
C THR A 716 11.71 -3.65 41.25
N ARG A 717 13.03 -3.74 41.04
CA ARG A 717 13.83 -4.92 41.36
C ARG A 717 14.76 -4.51 42.50
N PRO A 718 15.10 -5.40 43.44
CA PRO A 718 16.48 -5.51 43.88
C PRO A 718 17.34 -6.17 42.79
#